data_AF-A0A5B1QVX5-F1
#
_entry.id   AF-A0A5B1QVX5-F1
#
_cell.length_a   1.000
_cell.length_b   1.000
_cell.length_c   1.000
_cell.angle_alpha   90.00
_cell.angle_beta   90.00
_cell.angle_gamma   90.00
#
_symmetry.space_group_name_H-M   'P 1'
#
loop_
_entity.id
_entity.type
_entity.pdbx_description
1 polymer ?
#
loop_
_entity_poly.entity_id
_entity_poly.type
_entity_poly.pdbx_seq_one_letter_code
_entity_poly.pdbx_strand_id
1 'polypeptide(L)'
;MLWLPRILRRQRSVKIARRPSKHNIFHGREPNPPVRLPQPRRKYKAAPLPKRTRSSVSHLIPGALPVSRPGSFNKTKSSLRVQDTMDLDDATNGLPTSFNQPTQELEDIAEDAGGKIHVNGELEQAIRASRQTQRRAQMSADRRRREATQRDQALFREMEQERKAKAEKRYEEVRAGLRLEEERWKTAVTGQNNAVLDLFRWQEAARLIQESGTIRGLDDLRYKMDVAQMYMSRYNADQSASKARTVHLLAELPDPEKKEAGERMELLYYRFQEAEVLRIKNEKERIANEERSRFELGRTWRKQEADRAAALEEQRMREMMEREMARKRLEESLRKEKEAQAFFREQERQAREQEWIRMQQEQLRQQMEERERLKEEQRMREEQERLNQMHAARIREAAEERVREEQRLRQMHAVRQAAKECAREAKSRRRAEEERRRQERQRQAEEERRRQERQRQAEEKLRRERQRQAEEELRRERQRQAEEELRRERERQAEEERRRQERQRQADEERRRQEAAQQQPEAPQHLGPEEYVHVYEAKWNVLKNPSVSIPPIPLGEIPWPVFPRENLSAVTAELVEEFVFHPLRLQLMGKTRKECIRMEMLRWHPDKFNARVLGRVAEHDREGVRFVATEITKILTVLNQQVQREGRA
;
A
#
# COMPACT_ATOMS: atom_id res chain seq x y z
N MET A 1 60.31 -29.24 -4.52
CA MET A 1 59.17 -30.16 -4.35
C MET A 1 57.91 -29.33 -4.44
N LEU A 2 57.23 -29.36 -5.59
CA LEU A 2 56.01 -28.61 -5.86
C LEU A 2 54.90 -29.64 -6.12
N TRP A 3 53.79 -29.54 -5.41
CA TRP A 3 52.60 -30.38 -5.60
C TRP A 3 51.38 -29.48 -5.82
N LEU A 4 50.84 -29.54 -7.04
CA LEU A 4 49.57 -28.96 -7.46
C LEU A 4 48.67 -30.11 -7.92
N PRO A 5 47.39 -30.20 -7.49
CA PRO A 5 46.48 -31.20 -8.03
C PRO A 5 45.78 -30.70 -9.30
N ARG A 6 45.94 -31.47 -10.38
CA ARG A 6 45.12 -31.46 -11.59
C ARG A 6 43.70 -31.98 -11.27
N ILE A 7 42.65 -31.25 -11.67
CA ILE A 7 41.31 -31.83 -11.85
C ILE A 7 40.77 -31.48 -13.25
N LEU A 8 40.11 -32.50 -13.81
CA LEU A 8 39.83 -32.79 -15.21
C LEU A 8 38.83 -31.87 -15.92
N ARG A 9 39.16 -31.56 -17.18
CA ARG A 9 38.25 -31.11 -18.24
C ARG A 9 37.17 -32.17 -18.52
N ARG A 10 35.89 -31.79 -18.43
CA ARG A 10 34.78 -32.49 -19.12
C ARG A 10 34.35 -31.67 -20.32
N GLN A 11 34.63 -32.20 -21.51
CA GLN A 11 34.06 -31.71 -22.77
C GLN A 11 32.56 -32.03 -22.81
N ARG A 12 31.72 -31.02 -23.06
CA ARG A 12 30.34 -31.20 -23.54
C ARG A 12 30.27 -30.69 -24.97
N SER A 13 30.28 -31.65 -25.89
CA SER A 13 29.89 -31.50 -27.28
C SER A 13 28.37 -31.28 -27.37
N VAL A 14 27.93 -30.12 -27.83
CA VAL A 14 26.53 -29.88 -28.23
C VAL A 14 26.50 -29.63 -29.74
N LYS A 15 25.67 -30.43 -30.39
CA LYS A 15 25.50 -30.57 -31.85
C LYS A 15 24.91 -29.30 -32.46
N ILE A 16 25.56 -28.81 -33.51
CA ILE A 16 25.06 -27.78 -34.43
C ILE A 16 24.01 -28.43 -35.35
N ALA A 17 22.77 -27.96 -35.32
CA ALA A 17 21.74 -28.37 -36.25
C ALA A 17 21.94 -27.68 -37.62
N ARG A 18 22.17 -28.49 -38.65
CA ARG A 18 22.30 -28.07 -40.04
C ARG A 18 20.95 -27.65 -40.62
N ARG A 19 20.91 -26.47 -41.25
CA ARG A 19 19.86 -26.04 -42.20
C ARG A 19 19.82 -26.99 -43.41
N PRO A 20 18.64 -27.29 -43.99
CA PRO A 20 18.56 -27.70 -45.38
C PRO A 20 18.20 -26.51 -46.26
N SER A 21 19.11 -26.21 -47.19
CA SER A 21 18.85 -25.48 -48.43
C SER A 21 18.05 -26.37 -49.37
N LYS A 22 16.97 -25.85 -49.97
CA LYS A 22 16.48 -26.31 -51.28
C LYS A 22 15.93 -25.11 -52.07
N HIS A 23 16.64 -24.78 -53.13
CA HIS A 23 16.07 -24.16 -54.33
C HIS A 23 15.03 -25.11 -54.95
N ASN A 24 13.92 -24.56 -55.44
CA ASN A 24 13.37 -24.97 -56.74
C ASN A 24 12.46 -23.89 -57.31
N ILE A 25 12.68 -23.63 -58.59
CA ILE A 25 12.02 -22.67 -59.46
C ILE A 25 10.95 -23.43 -60.28
N PHE A 26 9.87 -22.72 -60.63
CA PHE A 26 9.02 -22.83 -61.84
C PHE A 26 7.56 -23.38 -61.76
N HIS A 27 6.68 -22.46 -62.21
CA HIS A 27 5.40 -22.55 -62.94
C HIS A 27 4.10 -23.13 -62.33
N GLY A 28 3.04 -22.31 -62.40
CA GLY A 28 1.80 -22.72 -63.07
C GLY A 28 0.49 -22.69 -62.28
N ARG A 29 -0.34 -21.67 -62.55
CA ARG A 29 -1.82 -21.67 -62.71
C ARG A 29 -2.67 -22.74 -61.99
N GLU A 30 -3.57 -22.33 -61.09
CA GLU A 30 -5.05 -22.26 -61.26
C GLU A 30 -5.79 -22.10 -59.89
N PRO A 31 -7.03 -21.55 -59.86
CA PRO A 31 -7.71 -21.14 -58.63
C PRO A 31 -8.65 -22.23 -58.08
N ASN A 32 -8.70 -22.39 -56.75
CA ASN A 32 -9.70 -23.22 -56.07
C ASN A 32 -10.83 -22.38 -55.43
N PRO A 33 -12.03 -22.96 -55.23
CA PRO A 33 -13.32 -22.24 -55.16
C PRO A 33 -13.74 -21.86 -53.72
N PRO A 34 -14.85 -21.09 -53.56
CA PRO A 34 -15.22 -20.52 -52.27
C PRO A 34 -15.85 -21.53 -51.31
N VAL A 35 -15.41 -21.45 -50.06
CA VAL A 35 -15.95 -22.17 -48.90
C VAL A 35 -17.32 -21.60 -48.51
N ARG A 36 -18.32 -22.47 -48.41
CA ARG A 36 -19.69 -22.16 -47.98
C ARG A 36 -19.77 -21.92 -46.46
N LEU A 37 -20.46 -20.85 -46.07
CA LEU A 37 -20.94 -20.57 -44.70
C LEU A 37 -22.11 -21.50 -44.30
N PRO A 38 -22.25 -21.89 -43.02
CA PRO A 38 -23.45 -22.55 -42.54
C PRO A 38 -24.49 -21.54 -42.00
N GLN A 39 -25.75 -21.71 -42.44
CA GLN A 39 -26.94 -20.99 -41.98
C GLN A 39 -27.47 -21.53 -40.63
N PRO A 40 -28.23 -20.71 -39.85
CA PRO A 40 -28.78 -21.10 -38.56
C PRO A 40 -30.15 -21.79 -38.69
N ARG A 41 -30.34 -22.89 -37.95
CA ARG A 41 -31.64 -23.57 -37.83
C ARG A 41 -32.51 -22.96 -36.72
N ARG A 42 -33.63 -22.35 -37.13
CA ARG A 42 -34.83 -22.15 -36.30
C ARG A 42 -35.56 -23.47 -36.09
N LYS A 43 -36.02 -23.77 -34.86
CA LYS A 43 -37.29 -24.47 -34.61
C LYS A 43 -37.93 -23.97 -33.30
N TYR A 44 -39.13 -23.43 -33.42
CA TYR A 44 -40.11 -23.20 -32.36
C TYR A 44 -40.66 -24.53 -31.84
N LYS A 45 -41.08 -24.58 -30.56
CA LYS A 45 -42.37 -25.15 -30.15
C LYS A 45 -42.73 -24.68 -28.73
N ALA A 46 -44.01 -24.44 -28.55
CA ALA A 46 -44.65 -23.67 -27.50
C ALA A 46 -45.46 -24.56 -26.52
N ALA A 47 -46.05 -23.86 -25.54
CA ALA A 47 -47.18 -24.23 -24.66
C ALA A 47 -46.84 -24.79 -23.25
N PRO A 48 -47.76 -24.71 -22.26
CA PRO A 48 -48.52 -23.51 -21.83
C PRO A 48 -48.58 -23.35 -20.28
N LEU A 49 -49.01 -22.16 -19.84
CA LEU A 49 -49.40 -21.79 -18.47
C LEU A 49 -50.70 -22.51 -18.02
N PRO A 50 -50.96 -22.58 -16.70
CA PRO A 50 -52.31 -22.41 -16.19
C PRO A 50 -52.44 -21.27 -15.16
N LYS A 51 -53.67 -20.73 -15.10
CA LYS A 51 -54.13 -19.61 -14.27
C LYS A 51 -54.78 -20.12 -12.97
N ARG A 52 -54.64 -19.29 -11.91
CA ARG A 52 -55.61 -18.92 -10.84
C ARG A 52 -56.34 -20.02 -10.05
N THR A 53 -56.29 -19.91 -8.72
CA THR A 53 -57.47 -19.65 -7.86
C THR A 53 -57.07 -19.01 -6.52
N ARG A 54 -58.06 -18.36 -5.90
CA ARG A 54 -58.09 -17.50 -4.71
C ARG A 54 -58.90 -18.23 -3.61
N SER A 55 -58.88 -17.71 -2.37
CA SER A 55 -59.71 -18.05 -1.16
C SER A 55 -59.03 -18.99 -0.16
N SER A 56 -58.67 -18.58 1.07
CA SER A 56 -59.46 -18.20 2.28
C SER A 56 -59.25 -19.26 3.37
N VAL A 57 -58.60 -18.97 4.51
CA VAL A 57 -59.15 -18.50 5.80
C VAL A 57 -59.27 -19.64 6.85
N SER A 58 -58.68 -19.36 8.03
CA SER A 58 -58.92 -19.87 9.41
C SER A 58 -58.36 -21.22 9.96
N HIS A 59 -57.58 -21.06 11.05
CA HIS A 59 -57.74 -21.61 12.41
C HIS A 59 -56.81 -22.73 12.96
N LEU A 60 -56.06 -22.34 14.00
CA LEU A 60 -55.83 -22.96 15.35
C LEU A 60 -55.14 -24.35 15.50
N ILE A 61 -53.88 -24.33 15.99
CA ILE A 61 -53.27 -24.91 17.24
C ILE A 61 -53.82 -26.26 17.82
N PRO A 62 -53.09 -27.14 18.58
CA PRO A 62 -51.63 -27.37 18.86
C PRO A 62 -51.16 -28.86 18.75
N GLY A 63 -49.83 -29.10 18.85
CA GLY A 63 -49.33 -30.15 19.76
C GLY A 63 -48.26 -31.13 19.25
N ALA A 64 -47.30 -31.39 20.16
CA ALA A 64 -46.33 -32.49 20.22
C ALA A 64 -44.89 -32.27 19.65
N LEU A 65 -43.94 -32.60 20.54
CA LEU A 65 -42.49 -32.42 20.52
C LEU A 65 -41.76 -33.61 19.80
N PRO A 66 -40.46 -33.91 20.05
CA PRO A 66 -39.37 -33.55 19.14
C PRO A 66 -38.54 -34.78 18.68
N VAL A 67 -37.89 -34.74 17.51
CA VAL A 67 -36.80 -35.69 17.21
C VAL A 67 -35.61 -35.01 16.53
N SER A 68 -34.54 -35.04 17.31
CA SER A 68 -33.10 -34.86 17.08
C SER A 68 -32.48 -35.18 15.71
N ARG A 69 -31.38 -34.43 15.46
CA ARG A 69 -30.12 -34.72 14.71
C ARG A 69 -30.03 -34.37 13.20
N PRO A 70 -28.80 -34.13 12.65
CA PRO A 70 -27.79 -33.16 13.08
C PRO A 70 -27.08 -32.40 11.91
N GLY A 71 -26.46 -31.27 12.25
CA GLY A 71 -25.09 -30.92 11.83
C GLY A 71 -24.79 -30.63 10.36
N SER A 72 -24.96 -29.37 9.93
CA SER A 72 -24.27 -28.81 8.75
C SER A 72 -23.17 -27.85 9.18
N PHE A 73 -21.97 -28.12 8.68
CA PHE A 73 -20.79 -27.26 8.67
C PHE A 73 -21.12 -25.82 8.27
N ASN A 74 -20.50 -24.85 8.94
CA ASN A 74 -19.99 -23.65 8.28
C ASN A 74 -18.79 -23.08 9.02
N LYS A 75 -17.63 -23.13 8.34
CA LYS A 75 -16.40 -22.42 8.68
C LYS A 75 -16.64 -20.93 8.44
N THR A 76 -16.57 -20.10 9.49
CA THR A 76 -16.37 -18.66 9.33
C THR A 76 -14.92 -18.31 9.64
N LYS A 77 -14.24 -17.81 8.60
CA LYS A 77 -12.94 -17.13 8.69
C LYS A 77 -13.18 -15.76 9.30
N SER A 78 -12.62 -15.48 10.47
CA SER A 78 -12.50 -14.12 11.00
C SER A 78 -11.18 -13.51 10.53
N SER A 79 -11.28 -12.51 9.66
CA SER A 79 -10.18 -11.61 9.31
C SER A 79 -10.12 -10.51 10.36
N LEU A 80 -8.99 -10.39 11.05
CA LEU A 80 -8.69 -9.27 11.94
C LEU A 80 -8.60 -7.95 11.16
N ARG A 81 -9.07 -6.89 11.82
CA ARG A 81 -8.93 -5.48 11.50
C ARG A 81 -7.96 -4.90 12.55
N VAL A 82 -6.92 -4.21 12.11
CA VAL A 82 -6.04 -3.40 12.97
C VAL A 82 -6.61 -1.98 13.00
N GLN A 83 -6.73 -1.41 14.19
CA GLN A 83 -7.07 -0.01 14.43
C GLN A 83 -5.78 0.81 14.51
N ASP A 84 -5.85 2.00 13.92
CA ASP A 84 -4.86 3.07 14.00
C ASP A 84 -4.71 3.56 15.45
N THR A 85 -3.46 3.80 15.86
CA THR A 85 -3.11 4.47 17.11
C THR A 85 -2.85 5.94 16.80
N MET A 86 -3.56 6.82 17.50
CA MET A 86 -3.29 8.26 17.56
C MET A 86 -2.27 8.52 18.66
N ASP A 87 -1.25 9.28 18.31
CA ASP A 87 -0.27 9.88 19.22
C ASP A 87 -0.94 10.91 20.13
N LEU A 88 -0.68 10.80 21.44
CA LEU A 88 -0.84 11.90 22.39
C LEU A 88 0.35 11.89 23.35
N ASP A 89 1.02 13.05 23.37
CA ASP A 89 2.22 13.38 24.11
C ASP A 89 2.04 13.43 25.64
N ASP A 90 3.12 13.00 26.30
CA ASP A 90 3.80 13.54 27.49
C ASP A 90 3.01 14.29 28.58
N ALA A 91 3.07 13.72 29.80
CA ALA A 91 3.27 14.47 31.05
C ALA A 91 3.62 13.52 32.23
N THR A 92 4.92 13.39 32.48
CA THR A 92 5.62 13.46 33.79
C THR A 92 4.99 12.98 35.12
N ASN A 93 5.87 12.29 35.87
CA ASN A 93 6.07 12.27 37.33
C ASN A 93 5.41 11.16 38.18
N GLY A 94 6.27 10.40 38.88
CA GLY A 94 5.92 9.74 40.16
C GLY A 94 6.52 8.34 40.39
N LEU A 95 7.73 8.29 40.95
CA LEU A 95 8.37 7.15 41.65
C LEU A 95 7.39 6.41 42.62
N PRO A 96 7.60 5.12 43.03
CA PRO A 96 8.86 4.63 43.63
C PRO A 96 9.34 3.19 43.32
N THR A 97 10.67 3.08 43.24
CA THR A 97 11.57 2.21 44.02
C THR A 97 11.27 0.71 44.24
N SER A 98 12.28 -0.09 43.87
CA SER A 98 12.83 -1.24 44.63
C SER A 98 11.90 -2.41 44.98
N PHE A 99 11.99 -3.49 44.20
CA PHE A 99 11.90 -4.85 44.73
C PHE A 99 12.53 -5.83 43.73
N ASN A 100 13.82 -6.17 43.92
CA ASN A 100 14.45 -7.39 43.42
C ASN A 100 15.89 -7.49 43.95
N GLN A 101 16.01 -7.96 45.18
CA GLN A 101 17.17 -8.74 45.60
C GLN A 101 16.65 -10.15 45.93
N PRO A 102 17.20 -11.22 45.35
CA PRO A 102 17.02 -12.54 45.91
C PRO A 102 17.91 -12.66 47.15
N THR A 103 17.30 -12.92 48.29
CA THR A 103 17.95 -13.12 49.58
C THR A 103 18.82 -14.37 49.54
N GLN A 104 20.05 -14.22 50.05
CA GLN A 104 21.09 -15.21 50.28
C GLN A 104 20.75 -16.24 51.39
N GLU A 105 19.47 -16.43 51.73
CA GLU A 105 19.06 -17.22 52.90
C GLU A 105 18.60 -18.66 52.56
N LEU A 106 18.72 -19.09 51.30
CA LEU A 106 18.32 -20.45 50.89
C LEU A 106 19.49 -21.39 50.57
N GLU A 107 20.74 -20.92 50.63
CA GLU A 107 21.91 -21.79 50.41
C GLU A 107 22.46 -22.41 51.71
N ASP A 108 22.19 -21.81 52.87
CA ASP A 108 22.72 -22.28 54.17
C ASP A 108 21.89 -23.40 54.85
N ILE A 109 20.78 -23.86 54.24
CA ILE A 109 19.98 -24.99 54.78
C ILE A 109 20.31 -26.32 54.07
N ALA A 110 21.12 -26.31 53.02
CA ALA A 110 21.39 -27.50 52.21
C ALA A 110 22.56 -28.38 52.70
N GLU A 111 23.34 -27.95 53.71
CA GLU A 111 24.56 -28.68 54.13
C GLU A 111 24.40 -29.62 55.35
N ASP A 112 23.27 -29.65 56.06
CA ASP A 112 23.16 -30.45 57.29
C ASP A 112 21.94 -31.40 57.35
N ALA A 113 21.69 -32.15 56.27
CA ALA A 113 20.76 -33.27 56.31
C ALA A 113 21.26 -34.47 55.50
N GLY A 114 22.19 -35.21 56.11
CA GLY A 114 22.42 -36.62 55.80
C GLY A 114 21.21 -37.48 56.17
N GLY A 115 20.13 -37.36 55.40
CA GLY A 115 18.86 -38.04 55.60
C GLY A 115 18.29 -38.54 54.28
N LYS A 116 18.84 -39.67 53.81
CA LYS A 116 18.38 -40.39 52.62
C LYS A 116 16.91 -40.80 52.75
N ILE A 117 16.16 -40.53 51.67
CA ILE A 117 14.91 -41.19 51.25
C ILE A 117 13.63 -40.70 51.95
N HIS A 118 13.14 -39.50 51.59
CA HIS A 118 11.70 -39.19 51.45
C HIS A 118 11.39 -37.84 50.76
N VAL A 119 12.41 -37.07 50.33
CA VAL A 119 12.24 -35.69 49.81
C VAL A 119 11.69 -35.60 48.37
N ASN A 120 11.63 -36.72 47.62
CA ASN A 120 11.09 -36.70 46.25
C ASN A 120 9.58 -36.40 46.20
N GLY A 121 8.83 -36.69 47.27
CA GLY A 121 7.39 -36.41 47.32
C GLY A 121 7.08 -34.91 47.47
N GLU A 122 7.81 -34.21 48.33
CA GLU A 122 7.57 -32.79 48.63
C GLU A 122 8.03 -31.88 47.48
N LEU A 123 9.16 -32.20 46.85
CA LEU A 123 9.62 -31.46 45.67
C LEU A 123 8.65 -31.64 44.49
N GLU A 124 8.13 -32.85 44.26
CA GLU A 124 7.08 -33.06 43.25
C GLU A 124 5.79 -32.33 43.59
N GLN A 125 5.39 -32.28 44.87
CA GLN A 125 4.22 -31.52 45.31
C GLN A 125 4.42 -30.01 45.11
N ALA A 126 5.60 -29.48 45.42
CA ALA A 126 5.94 -28.07 45.18
C ALA A 126 5.93 -27.73 43.68
N ILE A 127 6.48 -28.61 42.82
CA ILE A 127 6.44 -28.44 41.36
C ILE A 127 5.00 -28.50 40.84
N ARG A 128 4.15 -29.41 41.36
CA ARG A 128 2.73 -29.49 40.99
C ARG A 128 1.97 -28.25 41.45
N ALA A 129 2.22 -27.75 42.65
CA ALA A 129 1.62 -26.53 43.17
C ALA A 129 2.02 -25.30 42.33
N SER A 130 3.31 -25.18 41.97
CA SER A 130 3.83 -24.12 41.10
C SER A 130 3.23 -24.16 39.70
N ARG A 131 3.09 -25.34 39.10
CA ARG A 131 2.39 -25.50 37.81
C ARG A 131 0.92 -25.15 37.90
N GLN A 132 0.28 -25.43 39.05
CA GLN A 132 -1.13 -25.11 39.27
C GLN A 132 -1.36 -23.61 39.45
N THR A 133 -0.48 -22.90 40.16
CA THR A 133 -0.52 -21.44 40.26
C THR A 133 -0.23 -20.79 38.90
N GLN A 134 0.74 -21.30 38.13
CA GLN A 134 1.01 -20.82 36.78
C GLN A 134 -0.19 -21.00 35.84
N ARG A 135 -0.88 -22.16 35.89
CA ARG A 135 -2.12 -22.40 35.13
C ARG A 135 -3.24 -21.46 35.56
N ARG A 136 -3.41 -21.19 36.86
CA ARG A 136 -4.40 -20.23 37.36
C ARG A 136 -4.10 -18.80 36.91
N ALA A 137 -2.83 -18.39 36.92
CA ALA A 137 -2.39 -17.09 36.42
C ALA A 137 -2.64 -16.97 34.90
N GLN A 138 -2.34 -18.02 34.13
CA GLN A 138 -2.58 -18.04 32.69
C GLN A 138 -4.08 -17.98 32.35
N MET A 139 -4.92 -18.74 33.05
CA MET A 139 -6.38 -18.67 32.88
C MET A 139 -6.96 -17.31 33.27
N SER A 140 -6.42 -16.67 34.31
CA SER A 140 -6.79 -15.31 34.70
C SER A 140 -6.41 -14.27 33.64
N ALA A 141 -5.20 -14.38 33.08
CA ALA A 141 -4.75 -13.53 31.98
C ALA A 141 -5.61 -13.72 30.72
N ASP A 142 -5.93 -14.97 30.37
CA ASP A 142 -6.81 -15.27 29.23
C ASP A 142 -8.24 -14.77 29.43
N ARG A 143 -8.75 -14.85 30.67
CA ARG A 143 -10.05 -14.25 31.02
C ARG A 143 -10.05 -12.74 30.83
N ARG A 144 -9.02 -12.04 31.32
CA ARG A 144 -8.87 -10.58 31.12
C ARG A 144 -8.77 -10.21 29.64
N ARG A 145 -8.05 -11.01 28.82
CA ARG A 145 -7.98 -10.81 27.36
C ARG A 145 -9.35 -10.96 26.69
N ARG A 146 -10.14 -11.96 27.10
CA ARG A 146 -11.51 -12.14 26.58
C ARG A 146 -12.43 -11.00 27.00
N GLU A 147 -12.36 -10.57 28.25
CA GLU A 147 -13.14 -9.44 28.77
C GLU A 147 -12.77 -8.12 28.05
N ALA A 148 -11.48 -7.88 27.78
CA ALA A 148 -11.02 -6.74 26.97
C ALA A 148 -11.57 -6.81 25.53
N THR A 149 -11.46 -7.97 24.88
CA THR A 149 -12.00 -8.17 23.52
C THR A 149 -13.51 -7.96 23.47
N GLN A 150 -14.25 -8.37 24.50
CA GLN A 150 -15.70 -8.15 24.60
C GLN A 150 -16.04 -6.67 24.77
N ARG A 151 -15.27 -5.91 25.56
CA ARG A 151 -15.42 -4.46 25.69
C ARG A 151 -15.18 -3.74 24.37
N ASP A 152 -14.12 -4.11 23.65
CA ASP A 152 -13.82 -3.51 22.33
C ASP A 152 -14.91 -3.81 21.31
N GLN A 153 -15.46 -5.03 21.32
CA GLN A 153 -16.60 -5.38 20.49
C GLN A 153 -17.87 -4.60 20.86
N ALA A 154 -18.11 -4.31 22.14
CA ALA A 154 -19.23 -3.50 22.59
C ALA A 154 -19.10 -2.05 22.13
N LEU A 155 -17.92 -1.44 22.33
CA LEU A 155 -17.62 -0.07 21.86
C LEU A 155 -17.76 0.04 20.34
N PHE A 156 -17.31 -0.97 19.58
CA PHE A 156 -17.47 -0.98 18.14
C PHE A 156 -18.94 -0.98 17.71
N ARG A 157 -19.80 -1.77 18.39
CA ARG A 157 -21.24 -1.79 18.11
C ARG A 157 -21.91 -0.46 18.43
N GLU A 158 -21.51 0.18 19.53
CA GLU A 158 -22.03 1.49 19.93
C GLU A 158 -21.66 2.57 18.89
N MET A 159 -20.40 2.61 18.45
CA MET A 159 -19.98 3.52 17.37
C MET A 159 -20.70 3.25 16.05
N GLU A 160 -21.00 1.98 15.73
CA GLU A 160 -21.75 1.64 14.53
C GLU A 160 -23.22 2.09 14.61
N GLN A 161 -23.84 1.98 15.79
CA GLN A 161 -25.18 2.51 16.05
C GLN A 161 -25.20 4.03 15.96
N GLU A 162 -24.21 4.72 16.51
CA GLU A 162 -24.10 6.18 16.43
C GLU A 162 -23.91 6.65 14.97
N ARG A 163 -23.09 5.94 14.19
CA ARG A 163 -22.95 6.20 12.75
C ARG A 163 -24.25 6.00 11.98
N LYS A 164 -25.01 4.94 12.30
CA LYS A 164 -26.33 4.70 11.70
C LYS A 164 -27.32 5.80 12.08
N ALA A 165 -27.39 6.19 13.35
CA ALA A 165 -28.25 7.29 13.80
C ALA A 165 -27.89 8.63 13.14
N LYS A 166 -26.60 8.95 12.98
CA LYS A 166 -26.14 10.15 12.26
C LYS A 166 -26.50 10.09 10.77
N ALA A 167 -26.37 8.93 10.12
CA ALA A 167 -26.76 8.74 8.73
C ALA A 167 -28.28 8.87 8.54
N GLU A 168 -29.07 8.31 9.45
CA GLU A 168 -30.53 8.40 9.45
C GLU A 168 -31.00 9.85 9.66
N LYS A 169 -30.39 10.57 10.61
CA LYS A 169 -30.64 12.01 10.79
C LYS A 169 -30.34 12.83 9.53
N ARG A 170 -29.20 12.60 8.88
CA ARG A 170 -28.87 13.26 7.60
C ARG A 170 -29.86 12.91 6.50
N TYR A 171 -30.31 11.66 6.44
CA TYR A 171 -31.32 11.23 5.49
C TYR A 171 -32.66 11.92 5.73
N GLU A 172 -33.08 12.09 6.99
CA GLU A 172 -34.27 12.86 7.34
C GLU A 172 -34.15 14.34 7.01
N GLU A 173 -32.99 14.96 7.25
CA GLU A 173 -32.71 16.36 6.87
C GLU A 173 -32.82 16.57 5.36
N VAL A 174 -32.22 15.67 4.56
CA VAL A 174 -32.34 15.70 3.09
C VAL A 174 -33.79 15.49 2.65
N ARG A 175 -34.51 14.55 3.28
CA ARG A 175 -35.92 14.28 2.98
C ARG A 175 -36.82 15.46 3.35
N ALA A 176 -36.52 16.17 4.43
CA ALA A 176 -37.22 17.40 4.81
C ALA A 176 -36.93 18.55 3.83
N GLY A 177 -35.67 18.69 3.39
CA GLY A 177 -35.28 19.64 2.34
C GLY A 177 -36.02 19.40 1.03
N LEU A 178 -36.12 18.13 0.60
CA LEU A 178 -36.87 17.75 -0.60
C LEU A 178 -38.37 18.05 -0.47
N ARG A 179 -39.00 17.84 0.70
CA ARG A 179 -40.40 18.23 0.90
C ARG A 179 -40.59 19.74 0.81
N LEU A 180 -39.66 20.52 1.37
CA LEU A 180 -39.66 21.98 1.26
C LEU A 180 -39.50 22.45 -0.19
N GLU A 181 -38.64 21.82 -0.97
CA GLU A 181 -38.52 22.11 -2.41
C GLU A 181 -39.76 21.67 -3.19
N GLU A 182 -40.37 20.54 -2.86
CA GLU A 182 -41.62 20.09 -3.48
C GLU A 182 -42.78 21.05 -3.16
N GLU A 183 -42.88 21.54 -1.93
CA GLU A 183 -43.83 22.59 -1.51
C GLU A 183 -43.54 23.92 -2.24
N ARG A 184 -42.26 24.32 -2.36
CA ARG A 184 -41.85 25.49 -3.15
C ARG A 184 -42.20 25.34 -4.62
N TRP A 185 -42.03 24.15 -5.18
CA TRP A 185 -42.37 23.87 -6.56
C TRP A 185 -43.87 23.83 -6.75
N LYS A 186 -44.64 23.23 -5.83
CA LYS A 186 -46.11 23.28 -5.84
C LYS A 186 -46.62 24.71 -5.72
N THR A 187 -46.04 25.55 -4.87
CA THR A 187 -46.38 26.98 -4.75
C THR A 187 -45.91 27.80 -5.95
N ALA A 188 -44.79 27.46 -6.57
CA ALA A 188 -44.33 28.10 -7.80
C ALA A 188 -45.15 27.69 -9.02
N VAL A 189 -45.61 26.43 -9.10
CA VAL A 189 -46.47 25.92 -10.17
C VAL A 189 -47.90 26.36 -9.98
N THR A 190 -48.44 26.41 -8.76
CA THR A 190 -49.73 27.08 -8.52
C THR A 190 -49.59 28.58 -8.67
N GLY A 191 -48.45 29.19 -8.30
CA GLY A 191 -48.15 30.60 -8.52
C GLY A 191 -47.98 30.97 -9.99
N GLN A 192 -47.38 30.10 -10.82
CA GLN A 192 -47.24 30.28 -12.27
C GLN A 192 -48.50 29.90 -13.02
N ASN A 193 -49.22 28.85 -12.61
CA ASN A 193 -50.53 28.53 -13.19
C ASN A 193 -51.57 29.57 -12.79
N ASN A 194 -51.50 30.11 -11.57
CA ASN A 194 -52.30 31.26 -11.16
C ASN A 194 -51.80 32.53 -11.83
N ALA A 195 -50.50 32.76 -12.04
CA ALA A 195 -50.02 33.92 -12.78
C ALA A 195 -50.32 33.82 -14.28
N VAL A 196 -50.39 32.62 -14.87
CA VAL A 196 -50.79 32.39 -16.27
C VAL A 196 -52.31 32.43 -16.39
N LEU A 197 -53.07 31.89 -15.43
CA LEU A 197 -54.52 32.07 -15.34
C LEU A 197 -54.88 33.52 -15.01
N ASP A 198 -54.08 34.23 -14.23
CA ASP A 198 -54.27 35.63 -13.88
C ASP A 198 -53.79 36.51 -15.03
N LEU A 199 -52.73 36.18 -15.76
CA LEU A 199 -52.36 36.89 -17.00
C LEU A 199 -53.39 36.65 -18.09
N PHE A 200 -53.94 35.43 -18.20
CA PHE A 200 -55.05 35.13 -19.10
C PHE A 200 -56.33 35.82 -18.66
N ARG A 201 -56.71 35.76 -17.36
CA ARG A 201 -57.85 36.49 -16.80
C ARG A 201 -57.66 38.00 -16.86
N TRP A 202 -56.44 38.53 -16.78
CA TRP A 202 -56.12 39.94 -16.85
C TRP A 202 -56.01 40.41 -18.29
N GLN A 203 -55.61 39.58 -19.25
CA GLN A 203 -55.70 39.86 -20.69
C GLN A 203 -57.14 39.77 -21.19
N GLU A 204 -57.90 38.76 -20.75
CA GLU A 204 -59.33 38.63 -21.06
C GLU A 204 -60.13 39.72 -20.33
N ALA A 205 -59.80 40.05 -19.07
CA ALA A 205 -60.43 41.17 -18.35
C ALA A 205 -59.97 42.53 -18.88
N ALA A 206 -58.72 42.73 -19.31
CA ALA A 206 -58.29 43.99 -19.92
C ALA A 206 -58.92 44.16 -21.31
N ARG A 207 -59.08 43.08 -22.08
CA ARG A 207 -59.86 43.08 -23.33
C ARG A 207 -61.34 43.35 -23.05
N LEU A 208 -61.93 42.72 -22.04
CA LEU A 208 -63.33 42.94 -21.64
C LEU A 208 -63.56 44.32 -20.99
N ILE A 209 -62.58 44.88 -20.26
CA ILE A 209 -62.61 46.23 -19.64
C ILE A 209 -62.35 47.32 -20.68
N GLN A 210 -61.49 47.08 -21.69
CA GLN A 210 -61.42 47.93 -22.88
C GLN A 210 -62.71 47.87 -23.71
N GLU A 211 -63.41 46.74 -23.71
CA GLU A 211 -64.67 46.57 -24.46
C GLU A 211 -65.95 46.91 -23.65
N SER A 212 -65.95 47.01 -22.31
CA SER A 212 -67.13 47.43 -21.51
C SER A 212 -66.93 48.40 -20.35
N GLY A 213 -65.72 48.80 -20.00
CA GLY A 213 -65.50 49.89 -19.04
C GLY A 213 -66.02 49.68 -17.60
N THR A 214 -66.62 48.55 -17.20
CA THR A 214 -66.92 48.24 -15.77
C THR A 214 -67.12 46.75 -15.46
N ILE A 215 -66.82 46.39 -14.21
CA ILE A 215 -66.70 45.03 -13.65
C ILE A 215 -68.09 44.40 -13.40
N ARG A 216 -68.59 43.58 -14.33
CA ARG A 216 -69.68 42.58 -14.11
C ARG A 216 -69.66 41.44 -15.15
N GLY A 217 -68.47 40.89 -15.42
CA GLY A 217 -68.10 40.16 -16.64
C GLY A 217 -68.75 38.81 -17.01
N LEU A 218 -69.81 38.34 -16.34
CA LEU A 218 -70.53 37.10 -16.75
C LEU A 218 -71.99 37.37 -17.12
N ASP A 219 -72.69 38.21 -16.35
CA ASP A 219 -73.95 38.81 -16.80
C ASP A 219 -73.72 39.81 -17.95
N ASP A 220 -72.54 40.43 -17.99
CA ASP A 220 -72.14 41.36 -19.06
C ASP A 220 -71.85 40.62 -20.38
N LEU A 221 -71.44 39.35 -20.37
CA LEU A 221 -71.21 38.59 -21.61
C LEU A 221 -72.54 38.11 -22.23
N ARG A 222 -73.51 37.75 -21.38
CA ARG A 222 -74.89 37.43 -21.80
C ARG A 222 -75.65 38.70 -22.23
N TYR A 223 -75.49 39.79 -21.49
CA TYR A 223 -75.98 41.11 -21.86
C TYR A 223 -75.33 41.63 -23.15
N LYS A 224 -74.02 41.43 -23.37
CA LYS A 224 -73.35 41.78 -24.64
C LYS A 224 -73.84 40.95 -25.81
N MET A 225 -74.12 39.65 -25.63
CA MET A 225 -74.76 38.84 -26.65
C MET A 225 -76.19 39.32 -26.94
N ASP A 226 -77.01 39.58 -25.92
CA ASP A 226 -78.37 40.09 -26.07
C ASP A 226 -78.41 41.51 -26.65
N VAL A 227 -77.44 42.37 -26.30
CA VAL A 227 -77.26 43.72 -26.86
C VAL A 227 -76.72 43.66 -28.28
N ALA A 228 -75.84 42.73 -28.63
CA ALA A 228 -75.44 42.51 -30.02
C ALA A 228 -76.62 42.00 -30.86
N GLN A 229 -77.46 41.11 -30.31
CA GLN A 229 -78.70 40.66 -30.93
C GLN A 229 -79.72 41.79 -31.05
N MET A 230 -79.80 42.67 -30.05
CA MET A 230 -80.63 43.87 -30.04
C MET A 230 -80.11 44.91 -31.04
N TYR A 231 -78.79 45.12 -31.15
CA TYR A 231 -78.17 46.01 -32.14
C TYR A 231 -78.34 45.49 -33.56
N MET A 232 -78.19 44.18 -33.78
CA MET A 232 -78.47 43.56 -35.07
C MET A 232 -79.96 43.67 -35.42
N SER A 233 -80.85 43.50 -34.44
CA SER A 233 -82.30 43.68 -34.63
C SER A 233 -82.67 45.15 -34.89
N ARG A 234 -82.03 46.10 -34.20
CA ARG A 234 -82.25 47.54 -34.36
C ARG A 234 -81.65 48.07 -35.65
N TYR A 235 -80.47 47.58 -36.06
CA TYR A 235 -79.87 47.85 -37.36
C TYR A 235 -80.76 47.31 -38.50
N ASN A 236 -81.31 46.10 -38.35
CA ASN A 236 -82.27 45.55 -39.32
C ASN A 236 -83.59 46.33 -39.34
N ALA A 237 -84.06 46.81 -38.18
CA ALA A 237 -85.24 47.67 -38.08
C ALA A 237 -85.01 49.07 -38.68
N ASP A 238 -83.85 49.67 -38.44
CA ASP A 238 -83.46 50.96 -39.01
C ASP A 238 -83.19 50.87 -40.52
N GLN A 239 -82.61 49.78 -41.00
CA GLN A 239 -82.51 49.46 -42.43
C GLN A 239 -83.90 49.30 -43.05
N SER A 240 -84.82 48.63 -42.37
CA SER A 240 -86.21 48.44 -42.84
C SER A 240 -87.00 49.77 -42.83
N ALA A 241 -86.83 50.60 -41.80
CA ALA A 241 -87.46 51.91 -41.69
C ALA A 241 -86.83 52.93 -42.65
N SER A 242 -85.54 52.82 -42.96
CA SER A 242 -84.86 53.61 -43.98
C SER A 242 -85.37 53.24 -45.37
N LYS A 243 -85.46 51.93 -45.69
CA LYS A 243 -86.09 51.41 -46.92
C LYS A 243 -87.54 51.87 -47.06
N ALA A 244 -88.34 51.79 -46.00
CA ALA A 244 -89.74 52.25 -46.02
C ALA A 244 -89.84 53.77 -46.28
N ARG A 245 -88.95 54.58 -45.70
CA ARG A 245 -88.87 56.03 -45.97
C ARG A 245 -88.43 56.35 -47.39
N THR A 246 -87.48 55.58 -47.96
CA THR A 246 -87.06 55.77 -49.35
C THR A 246 -88.17 55.38 -50.33
N VAL A 247 -88.92 54.30 -50.06
CA VAL A 247 -90.10 53.91 -50.86
C VAL A 247 -91.20 54.97 -50.79
N HIS A 248 -91.43 55.58 -49.63
CA HIS A 248 -92.44 56.65 -49.47
C HIS A 248 -92.05 57.94 -50.21
N LEU A 249 -90.77 58.35 -50.14
CA LEU A 249 -90.25 59.50 -50.88
C LEU A 249 -90.26 59.28 -52.40
N LEU A 250 -90.05 58.04 -52.86
CA LEU A 250 -90.19 57.69 -54.27
C LEU A 250 -91.65 57.74 -54.74
N ALA A 251 -92.65 57.56 -53.87
CA ALA A 251 -94.07 57.60 -54.27
C ALA A 251 -94.59 59.01 -54.60
N GLU A 252 -93.93 60.06 -54.09
CA GLU A 252 -94.35 61.47 -54.24
C GLU A 252 -93.77 62.18 -55.48
N LEU A 253 -92.80 61.56 -56.18
CA LEU A 253 -92.17 62.14 -57.36
C LEU A 253 -93.03 61.99 -58.64
N PRO A 254 -92.90 62.88 -59.65
CA PRO A 254 -93.50 62.68 -60.98
C PRO A 254 -92.90 61.46 -61.70
N ASP A 255 -93.68 60.76 -62.52
CA ASP A 255 -93.30 59.48 -63.15
C ASP A 255 -91.95 59.44 -63.89
N PRO A 256 -91.48 60.48 -64.62
CA PRO A 256 -90.16 60.42 -65.25
C PRO A 256 -89.01 60.48 -64.22
N GLU A 257 -89.17 61.19 -63.10
CA GLU A 257 -88.15 61.34 -62.06
C GLU A 257 -88.11 60.14 -61.11
N LYS A 258 -89.25 59.48 -60.90
CA LYS A 258 -89.34 58.20 -60.15
C LYS A 258 -88.45 57.13 -60.74
N LYS A 259 -88.44 57.02 -62.07
CA LYS A 259 -87.63 56.02 -62.79
C LYS A 259 -86.13 56.28 -62.61
N GLU A 260 -85.70 57.52 -62.78
CA GLU A 260 -84.28 57.89 -62.62
C GLU A 260 -83.82 57.75 -61.15
N ALA A 261 -84.65 58.15 -60.18
CA ALA A 261 -84.34 57.99 -58.76
C ALA A 261 -84.28 56.52 -58.34
N GLY A 262 -85.16 55.66 -58.90
CA GLY A 262 -85.11 54.21 -58.71
C GLY A 262 -83.82 53.58 -59.24
N GLU A 263 -83.43 53.91 -60.47
CA GLU A 263 -82.19 53.40 -61.10
C GLU A 263 -80.93 53.87 -60.35
N ARG A 264 -80.88 55.13 -59.88
CA ARG A 264 -79.76 55.64 -59.06
C ARG A 264 -79.69 54.96 -57.69
N MET A 265 -80.83 54.71 -57.05
CA MET A 265 -80.89 54.07 -55.74
C MET A 265 -80.49 52.59 -55.83
N GLU A 266 -80.92 51.90 -56.89
CA GLU A 266 -80.50 50.52 -57.18
C GLU A 266 -78.99 50.46 -57.42
N LEU A 267 -78.42 51.39 -58.19
CA LEU A 267 -76.97 51.48 -58.41
C LEU A 267 -76.19 51.74 -57.10
N LEU A 268 -76.67 52.62 -56.22
CA LEU A 268 -76.06 52.88 -54.92
C LEU A 268 -76.17 51.67 -53.98
N TYR A 269 -77.29 50.94 -54.03
CA TYR A 269 -77.48 49.71 -53.28
C TYR A 269 -76.51 48.62 -53.73
N TYR A 270 -76.32 48.43 -55.04
CA TYR A 270 -75.32 47.53 -55.59
C TYR A 270 -73.90 47.91 -55.17
N ARG A 271 -73.52 49.19 -55.27
CA ARG A 271 -72.18 49.66 -54.81
C ARG A 271 -71.96 49.47 -53.31
N PHE A 272 -72.99 49.67 -52.49
CA PHE A 272 -72.92 49.42 -51.05
C PHE A 272 -72.75 47.92 -50.75
N GLN A 273 -73.50 47.05 -51.43
CA GLN A 273 -73.34 45.61 -51.29
C GLN A 273 -71.96 45.13 -51.73
N GLU A 274 -71.44 45.64 -52.86
CA GLU A 274 -70.07 45.34 -53.32
C GLU A 274 -69.02 45.79 -52.29
N ALA A 275 -69.14 47.01 -51.76
CA ALA A 275 -68.23 47.53 -50.74
C ALA A 275 -68.26 46.70 -49.45
N GLU A 276 -69.43 46.27 -49.00
CA GLU A 276 -69.57 45.46 -47.78
C GLU A 276 -69.06 44.03 -47.98
N VAL A 277 -69.30 43.42 -49.15
CA VAL A 277 -68.69 42.14 -49.53
C VAL A 277 -67.18 42.24 -49.54
N LEU A 278 -66.62 43.33 -50.08
CA LEU A 278 -65.18 43.58 -50.08
C LEU A 278 -64.64 43.78 -48.66
N ARG A 279 -65.36 44.50 -47.79
CA ARG A 279 -65.00 44.70 -46.38
C ARG A 279 -64.96 43.37 -45.62
N ILE A 280 -65.99 42.54 -45.79
CA ILE A 280 -66.06 41.20 -45.18
C ILE A 280 -64.93 40.31 -45.71
N LYS A 281 -64.63 40.39 -47.01
CA LYS A 281 -63.51 39.64 -47.61
C LYS A 281 -62.16 40.06 -47.01
N ASN A 282 -61.90 41.36 -46.91
CA ASN A 282 -60.68 41.90 -46.32
C ASN A 282 -60.55 41.54 -44.84
N GLU A 283 -61.65 41.58 -44.08
CA GLU A 283 -61.65 41.22 -42.67
C GLU A 283 -61.41 39.72 -42.44
N LYS A 284 -61.98 38.85 -43.30
CA LYS A 284 -61.68 37.42 -43.30
C LYS A 284 -60.21 37.14 -43.60
N GLU A 285 -59.61 37.86 -44.55
CA GLU A 285 -58.17 37.75 -44.84
C GLU A 285 -57.31 38.23 -43.67
N ARG A 286 -57.70 39.32 -42.99
CA ARG A 286 -57.02 39.82 -41.79
C ARG A 286 -57.02 38.77 -40.67
N ILE A 287 -58.20 38.21 -40.35
CA ILE A 287 -58.33 37.15 -39.33
C ILE A 287 -57.50 35.93 -39.71
N ALA A 288 -57.56 35.49 -40.97
CA ALA A 288 -56.77 34.36 -41.45
C ALA A 288 -55.25 34.61 -41.32
N ASN A 289 -54.78 35.84 -41.56
CA ASN A 289 -53.38 36.21 -41.39
C ASN A 289 -52.96 36.28 -39.92
N GLU A 290 -53.83 36.78 -39.04
CA GLU A 290 -53.61 36.77 -37.59
C GLU A 290 -53.54 35.34 -37.02
N GLU A 291 -54.41 34.44 -37.50
CA GLU A 291 -54.39 33.02 -37.12
C GLU A 291 -53.12 32.32 -37.63
N ARG A 292 -52.69 32.58 -38.87
CA ARG A 292 -51.40 32.08 -39.38
C ARG A 292 -50.23 32.57 -38.53
N SER A 293 -50.22 33.85 -38.18
CA SER A 293 -49.17 34.45 -37.34
C SER A 293 -49.13 33.81 -35.96
N ARG A 294 -50.29 33.60 -35.32
CA ARG A 294 -50.39 32.89 -34.03
C ARG A 294 -49.92 31.43 -34.14
N PHE A 295 -50.27 30.75 -35.23
CA PHE A 295 -49.83 29.38 -35.47
C PHE A 295 -48.31 29.30 -35.64
N GLU A 296 -47.71 30.22 -36.38
CA GLU A 296 -46.26 30.33 -36.54
C GLU A 296 -45.56 30.63 -35.22
N LEU A 297 -46.08 31.58 -34.43
CA LEU A 297 -45.56 31.90 -33.09
C LEU A 297 -45.65 30.68 -32.15
N GLY A 298 -46.76 29.94 -32.18
CA GLY A 298 -46.91 28.71 -31.42
C GLY A 298 -45.97 27.59 -31.89
N ARG A 299 -45.58 27.58 -33.17
CA ARG A 299 -44.60 26.62 -33.71
C ARG A 299 -43.18 26.97 -33.29
N THR A 300 -42.80 28.25 -33.34
CA THR A 300 -41.47 28.70 -32.90
C THR A 300 -41.30 28.53 -31.40
N TRP A 301 -42.32 28.83 -30.60
CA TRP A 301 -42.31 28.61 -29.15
C TRP A 301 -42.14 27.12 -28.79
N ARG A 302 -42.91 26.22 -29.42
CA ARG A 302 -42.76 24.76 -29.21
C ARG A 302 -41.37 24.27 -29.61
N LYS A 303 -40.79 24.83 -30.66
CA LYS A 303 -39.42 24.51 -31.09
C LYS A 303 -38.40 24.97 -30.03
N GLN A 304 -38.50 26.21 -29.56
CA GLN A 304 -37.62 26.72 -28.50
C GLN A 304 -37.73 25.90 -27.21
N GLU A 305 -38.94 25.48 -26.84
CA GLU A 305 -39.14 24.66 -25.64
C GLU A 305 -38.57 23.25 -25.80
N ALA A 306 -38.71 22.66 -26.99
CA ALA A 306 -38.06 21.39 -27.32
C ALA A 306 -36.52 21.50 -27.29
N ASP A 307 -35.95 22.59 -27.82
CA ASP A 307 -34.50 22.85 -27.80
C ASP A 307 -33.99 23.04 -26.35
N ARG A 308 -34.76 23.72 -25.49
CA ARG A 308 -34.45 23.85 -24.05
C ARG A 308 -34.50 22.52 -23.32
N ALA A 309 -35.51 21.69 -23.60
CA ALA A 309 -35.62 20.36 -23.02
C ALA A 309 -34.44 19.47 -23.44
N ALA A 310 -34.06 19.51 -24.72
CA ALA A 310 -32.89 18.79 -25.22
C ALA A 310 -31.58 19.25 -24.57
N ALA A 311 -31.41 20.57 -24.37
CA ALA A 311 -30.24 21.11 -23.68
C ALA A 311 -30.15 20.66 -22.20
N LEU A 312 -31.28 20.58 -21.49
CA LEU A 312 -31.35 20.06 -20.13
C LEU A 312 -31.04 18.56 -20.05
N GLU A 313 -31.50 17.77 -21.03
CA GLU A 313 -31.14 16.35 -21.11
C GLU A 313 -29.65 16.16 -21.39
N GLU A 314 -29.07 16.96 -22.29
CA GLU A 314 -27.63 16.95 -22.55
C GLU A 314 -26.83 17.30 -21.29
N GLN A 315 -27.26 18.31 -20.53
CA GLN A 315 -26.63 18.67 -19.26
C GLN A 315 -26.71 17.51 -18.25
N ARG A 316 -27.86 16.86 -18.10
CA ARG A 316 -28.01 15.70 -17.21
C ARG A 316 -27.11 14.53 -17.61
N MET A 317 -26.93 14.29 -18.91
CA MET A 317 -26.02 13.25 -19.41
C MET A 317 -24.55 13.60 -19.12
N ARG A 318 -24.16 14.88 -19.26
CA ARG A 318 -22.82 15.35 -18.88
C ARG A 318 -22.57 15.16 -17.39
N GLU A 319 -23.51 15.58 -16.53
CA GLU A 319 -23.41 15.40 -15.08
C GLU A 319 -23.36 13.92 -14.68
N MET A 320 -24.12 13.05 -15.35
CA MET A 320 -24.06 11.60 -15.14
C MET A 320 -22.68 11.03 -15.50
N MET A 321 -22.14 11.39 -16.66
CA MET A 321 -20.80 10.97 -17.08
C MET A 321 -19.71 11.49 -16.13
N GLU A 322 -19.81 12.74 -15.67
CA GLU A 322 -18.88 13.30 -14.69
C GLU A 322 -18.93 12.54 -13.36
N ARG A 323 -20.13 12.21 -12.86
CA ARG A 323 -20.31 11.38 -11.66
C ARG A 323 -19.72 9.99 -11.85
N GLU A 324 -19.91 9.38 -13.02
CA GLU A 324 -19.34 8.06 -13.33
C GLU A 324 -17.81 8.12 -13.39
N MET A 325 -17.24 9.15 -14.00
CA MET A 325 -15.79 9.38 -14.04
C MET A 325 -15.21 9.64 -12.66
N ALA A 326 -15.91 10.42 -11.82
CA ALA A 326 -15.52 10.66 -10.43
C ALA A 326 -15.55 9.35 -9.62
N ARG A 327 -16.58 8.52 -9.81
CA ARG A 327 -16.67 7.20 -9.20
C ARG A 327 -15.51 6.29 -9.63
N LYS A 328 -15.19 6.23 -10.93
CA LYS A 328 -14.05 5.45 -11.46
C LYS A 328 -12.71 5.91 -10.86
N ARG A 329 -12.51 7.23 -10.72
CA ARG A 329 -11.31 7.80 -10.06
C ARG A 329 -11.22 7.39 -8.59
N LEU A 330 -12.35 7.41 -7.87
CA LEU A 330 -12.39 6.97 -6.48
C LEU A 330 -12.12 5.46 -6.34
N GLU A 331 -12.69 4.63 -7.20
CA GLU A 331 -12.44 3.19 -7.25
C GLU A 331 -10.96 2.89 -7.55
N GLU A 332 -10.34 3.63 -8.47
CA GLU A 332 -8.91 3.52 -8.77
C GLU A 332 -8.03 3.96 -7.59
N SER A 333 -8.41 5.05 -6.89
CA SER A 333 -7.72 5.51 -5.68
C SER A 333 -7.78 4.46 -4.57
N LEU A 334 -8.96 3.88 -4.33
CA LEU A 334 -9.14 2.81 -3.33
C LEU A 334 -8.37 1.54 -3.70
N ARG A 335 -8.25 1.24 -5.00
CA ARG A 335 -7.42 0.13 -5.48
C ARG A 335 -5.94 0.38 -5.18
N LYS A 336 -5.43 1.57 -5.50
CA LYS A 336 -4.04 1.96 -5.20
C LYS A 336 -3.74 1.94 -3.70
N GLU A 337 -4.68 2.40 -2.87
CA GLU A 337 -4.56 2.35 -1.42
C GLU A 337 -4.50 0.91 -0.90
N LYS A 338 -5.35 0.01 -1.42
CA LYS A 338 -5.30 -1.42 -1.08
C LYS A 338 -4.00 -2.10 -1.53
N GLU A 339 -3.50 -1.75 -2.71
CA GLU A 339 -2.21 -2.24 -3.22
C GLU A 339 -1.06 -1.75 -2.33
N ALA A 340 -1.08 -0.49 -1.92
CA ALA A 340 -0.11 0.07 -0.96
C ALA A 340 -0.18 -0.63 0.40
N GLN A 341 -1.38 -0.82 0.96
CA GLN A 341 -1.56 -1.56 2.22
C GLN A 341 -1.08 -3.02 2.11
N ALA A 342 -1.31 -3.67 0.97
CA ALA A 342 -0.83 -5.04 0.74
C ALA A 342 0.71 -5.07 0.68
N PHE A 343 1.33 -4.09 0.03
CA PHE A 343 2.78 -3.93 -0.01
C PHE A 343 3.38 -3.75 1.39
N PHE A 344 2.81 -2.87 2.23
CA PHE A 344 3.27 -2.70 3.61
C PHE A 344 3.14 -3.99 4.45
N ARG A 345 2.04 -4.74 4.29
CA ARG A 345 1.88 -6.04 4.96
C ARG A 345 2.88 -7.10 4.47
N GLU A 346 3.34 -7.00 3.24
CA GLU A 346 4.39 -7.87 2.72
C GLU A 346 5.77 -7.50 3.27
N GLN A 347 6.08 -6.20 3.34
CA GLN A 347 7.28 -5.70 4.01
C GLN A 347 7.33 -6.10 5.49
N GLU A 348 6.23 -5.97 6.23
CA GLU A 348 6.15 -6.44 7.62
C GLU A 348 6.35 -7.95 7.75
N ARG A 349 5.82 -8.74 6.81
CA ARG A 349 6.04 -10.19 6.79
C ARG A 349 7.50 -10.53 6.56
N GLN A 350 8.15 -9.85 5.61
CA GLN A 350 9.58 -10.01 5.34
C GLN A 350 10.44 -9.58 6.55
N ALA A 351 10.09 -8.48 7.22
CA ALA A 351 10.77 -8.03 8.43
C ALA A 351 10.67 -9.07 9.56
N ARG A 352 9.46 -9.60 9.80
CA ARG A 352 9.24 -10.67 10.80
C ARG A 352 9.98 -11.96 10.43
N GLU A 353 10.04 -12.30 9.16
CA GLU A 353 10.79 -13.46 8.67
C GLU A 353 12.30 -13.27 8.88
N GLN A 354 12.83 -12.07 8.60
CA GLN A 354 14.23 -11.74 8.87
C GLN A 354 14.54 -11.74 10.37
N GLU A 355 13.66 -11.21 11.22
CA GLU A 355 13.79 -11.28 12.67
C GLU A 355 13.77 -12.73 13.17
N TRP A 356 12.89 -13.56 12.62
CA TRP A 356 12.83 -14.98 12.95
C TRP A 356 14.11 -15.71 12.55
N ILE A 357 14.65 -15.45 11.35
CA ILE A 357 15.94 -16.00 10.90
C ILE A 357 17.07 -15.55 11.83
N ARG A 358 17.10 -14.26 12.21
CA ARG A 358 18.10 -13.72 13.13
C ARG A 358 18.03 -14.39 14.50
N MET A 359 16.82 -14.59 15.03
CA MET A 359 16.58 -15.29 16.28
C MET A 359 17.03 -16.75 16.21
N GLN A 360 16.78 -17.44 15.10
CA GLN A 360 17.27 -18.81 14.88
C GLN A 360 18.80 -18.88 14.83
N GLN A 361 19.44 -17.93 14.14
CA GLN A 361 20.91 -17.84 14.09
C GLN A 361 21.50 -17.56 15.48
N GLU A 362 20.87 -16.72 16.27
CA GLU A 362 21.29 -16.41 17.64
C GLU A 362 21.12 -17.61 18.57
N GLN A 363 20.01 -18.35 18.46
CA GLN A 363 19.82 -19.62 19.18
C GLN A 363 20.91 -20.64 18.82
N LEU A 364 21.23 -20.79 17.53
CA LEU A 364 22.29 -21.69 17.09
C LEU A 364 23.66 -21.25 17.62
N ARG A 365 23.92 -19.94 17.64
CA ARG A 365 25.14 -19.37 18.22
C ARG A 365 25.24 -19.66 19.72
N GLN A 366 24.16 -19.49 20.47
CA GLN A 366 24.11 -19.82 21.89
C GLN A 366 24.38 -21.30 22.13
N GLN A 367 23.77 -22.21 21.33
CA GLN A 367 24.05 -23.64 21.42
C GLN A 367 25.52 -23.98 21.13
N MET A 368 26.15 -23.29 20.18
CA MET A 368 27.57 -23.47 19.87
C MET A 368 28.46 -22.94 21.01
N GLU A 369 28.15 -21.78 21.57
CA GLU A 369 28.86 -21.21 22.73
C GLU A 369 28.72 -22.09 23.98
N GLU A 370 27.52 -22.62 24.27
CA GLU A 370 27.31 -23.59 25.35
C GLU A 370 28.11 -24.87 25.14
N ARG A 371 28.17 -25.37 23.91
CA ARG A 371 28.97 -26.55 23.57
C ARG A 371 30.46 -26.31 23.75
N GLU A 372 30.97 -25.12 23.42
CA GLU A 372 32.36 -24.75 23.69
C GLU A 372 32.62 -24.58 25.20
N ARG A 373 31.71 -23.95 25.95
CA ARG A 373 31.81 -23.87 27.41
C ARG A 373 31.89 -25.24 28.06
N LEU A 374 31.05 -26.20 27.62
CA LEU A 374 31.10 -27.57 28.11
C LEU A 374 32.44 -28.26 27.78
N LYS A 375 33.03 -28.00 26.61
CA LYS A 375 34.37 -28.51 26.27
C LYS A 375 35.46 -27.88 27.12
N GLU A 376 35.37 -26.58 27.39
CA GLU A 376 36.31 -25.88 28.27
C GLU A 376 36.21 -26.40 29.70
N GLU A 377 35.00 -26.57 30.23
CA GLU A 377 34.78 -27.21 31.53
C GLU A 377 35.35 -28.63 31.58
N GLN A 378 35.17 -29.41 30.52
CA GLN A 378 35.80 -30.74 30.41
C GLN A 378 37.32 -30.66 30.44
N ARG A 379 37.93 -29.74 29.67
CA ARG A 379 39.40 -29.52 29.69
C ARG A 379 39.89 -29.10 31.07
N MET A 380 39.18 -28.19 31.74
CA MET A 380 39.50 -27.75 33.09
C MET A 380 39.40 -28.91 34.09
N ARG A 381 38.38 -29.77 33.98
CA ARG A 381 38.26 -30.98 34.80
C ARG A 381 39.39 -31.96 34.54
N GLU A 382 39.73 -32.23 33.28
CA GLU A 382 40.85 -33.10 32.91
C GLU A 382 42.19 -32.55 33.42
N GLU A 383 42.41 -31.24 33.34
CA GLU A 383 43.61 -30.59 33.86
C GLU A 383 43.66 -30.67 35.40
N GLN A 384 42.53 -30.42 36.06
CA GLN A 384 42.42 -30.58 37.52
C GLN A 384 42.67 -32.03 37.94
N GLU A 385 42.16 -33.00 37.20
CA GLU A 385 42.43 -34.43 37.42
C GLU A 385 43.91 -34.76 37.20
N ARG A 386 44.56 -34.20 36.18
CA ARG A 386 46.02 -34.36 35.97
C ARG A 386 46.81 -33.78 37.13
N LEU A 387 46.45 -32.59 37.61
CA LEU A 387 47.08 -31.97 38.78
C LEU A 387 46.87 -32.82 40.04
N ASN A 388 45.66 -33.33 40.26
CA ASN A 388 45.34 -34.24 41.36
C ASN A 388 46.11 -35.56 41.25
N GLN A 389 46.25 -36.13 40.05
CA GLN A 389 47.05 -37.33 39.79
C GLN A 389 48.54 -37.08 40.07
N MET A 390 49.08 -35.95 39.62
CA MET A 390 50.45 -35.53 39.94
C MET A 390 50.65 -35.36 41.45
N HIS A 391 49.70 -34.72 42.14
CA HIS A 391 49.76 -34.56 43.59
C HIS A 391 49.67 -35.90 44.32
N ALA A 392 48.80 -36.80 43.89
CA ALA A 392 48.69 -38.15 44.43
C ALA A 392 49.96 -38.98 44.17
N ALA A 393 50.59 -38.85 43.01
CA ALA A 393 51.86 -39.49 42.69
C ALA A 393 52.98 -38.99 43.61
N ARG A 394 53.08 -37.67 43.85
CA ARG A 394 54.03 -37.10 44.81
C ARG A 394 53.79 -37.60 46.24
N ILE A 395 52.54 -37.73 46.66
CA ILE A 395 52.21 -38.30 47.98
C ILE A 395 52.67 -39.76 48.05
N ARG A 396 52.43 -40.56 47.00
CA ARG A 396 52.86 -41.97 46.95
C ARG A 396 54.39 -42.08 46.99
N GLU A 397 55.09 -41.27 46.20
CA GLU A 397 56.56 -41.24 46.19
C GLU A 397 57.12 -40.82 47.55
N ALA A 398 56.58 -39.78 48.17
CA ALA A 398 56.97 -39.35 49.51
C ALA A 398 56.66 -40.43 50.58
N ALA A 399 55.57 -41.17 50.43
CA ALA A 399 55.24 -42.29 51.32
C ALA A 399 56.22 -43.46 51.13
N GLU A 400 56.58 -43.79 49.89
CA GLU A 400 57.62 -44.79 49.59
C GLU A 400 58.99 -44.38 50.12
N GLU A 401 59.37 -43.10 49.98
CA GLU A 401 60.60 -42.57 50.56
C GLU A 401 60.58 -42.67 52.08
N ARG A 402 59.46 -42.35 52.74
CA ARG A 402 59.31 -42.55 54.19
C ARG A 402 59.45 -44.00 54.59
N VAL A 403 58.89 -44.94 53.82
CA VAL A 403 59.06 -46.39 54.08
C VAL A 403 60.52 -46.82 53.86
N ARG A 404 61.19 -46.33 52.82
CA ARG A 404 62.62 -46.60 52.57
C ARG A 404 63.50 -46.01 53.65
N GLU A 405 63.20 -44.81 54.12
CA GLU A 405 63.90 -44.13 55.21
C GLU A 405 63.65 -44.83 56.54
N GLU A 406 62.42 -45.27 56.82
CA GLU A 406 62.10 -46.09 57.98
C GLU A 406 62.82 -47.43 57.93
N GLN A 407 62.93 -48.07 56.76
CA GLN A 407 63.75 -49.28 56.57
C GLN A 407 65.23 -49.00 56.81
N ARG A 408 65.78 -47.88 56.33
CA ARG A 408 67.16 -47.45 56.62
C ARG A 408 67.36 -47.18 58.11
N LEU A 409 66.40 -46.54 58.77
CA LEU A 409 66.42 -46.29 60.21
C LEU A 409 66.34 -47.60 60.99
N ARG A 410 65.55 -48.58 60.56
CA ARG A 410 65.49 -49.94 61.15
C ARG A 410 66.81 -50.69 60.96
N GLN A 411 67.42 -50.63 59.77
CA GLN A 411 68.75 -51.19 59.50
C GLN A 411 69.82 -50.51 60.35
N MET A 412 69.80 -49.18 60.45
CA MET A 412 70.69 -48.40 61.29
C MET A 412 70.47 -48.70 62.78
N HIS A 413 69.22 -48.90 63.21
CA HIS A 413 68.90 -49.30 64.59
C HIS A 413 69.38 -50.72 64.89
N ALA A 414 69.32 -51.66 63.93
CA ALA A 414 69.89 -53.00 64.08
C ALA A 414 71.42 -52.94 64.20
N VAL A 415 72.09 -52.15 63.34
CA VAL A 415 73.55 -51.89 63.44
C VAL A 415 73.89 -51.21 64.76
N ARG A 416 73.04 -50.28 65.23
CA ARG A 416 73.21 -49.59 66.52
C ARG A 416 72.93 -50.49 67.71
N GLN A 417 72.06 -51.49 67.61
CA GLN A 417 71.86 -52.49 68.66
C GLN A 417 73.07 -53.43 68.73
N ALA A 418 73.61 -53.89 67.60
CA ALA A 418 74.89 -54.61 67.54
C ALA A 418 76.06 -53.76 68.10
N ALA A 419 76.11 -52.46 67.79
CA ALA A 419 77.09 -51.54 68.35
C ALA A 419 76.86 -51.25 69.86
N LYS A 420 75.63 -51.32 70.36
CA LYS A 420 75.31 -51.18 71.79
C LYS A 420 75.67 -52.42 72.58
N GLU A 421 75.62 -53.60 71.99
CA GLU A 421 76.16 -54.83 72.58
C GLU A 421 77.70 -54.75 72.66
N CYS A 422 78.36 -54.31 71.58
CA CYS A 422 79.80 -54.03 71.56
C CYS A 422 80.21 -52.88 72.53
N ALA A 423 79.34 -51.88 72.74
CA ALA A 423 79.56 -50.79 73.69
C ALA A 423 79.21 -51.15 75.15
N ARG A 424 78.40 -52.18 75.41
CA ARG A 424 78.15 -52.72 76.77
C ARG A 424 79.40 -53.44 77.30
N GLU A 425 80.19 -54.04 76.42
CA GLU A 425 81.53 -54.57 76.73
C GLU A 425 82.58 -53.47 76.95
N ALA A 426 82.48 -52.33 76.22
CA ALA A 426 83.39 -51.19 76.39
C ALA A 426 83.05 -50.25 77.58
N LYS A 427 81.80 -50.25 78.08
CA LYS A 427 81.32 -49.38 79.17
C LYS A 427 81.45 -49.95 80.57
N SER A 428 81.80 -51.23 80.76
CA SER A 428 82.22 -51.73 82.08
C SER A 428 83.61 -51.22 82.49
N ARG A 429 84.43 -50.76 81.52
CA ARG A 429 85.81 -50.26 81.74
C ARG A 429 85.96 -48.73 81.84
N ARG A 430 84.91 -47.93 81.58
CA ARG A 430 85.00 -46.45 81.60
C ARG A 430 84.06 -45.75 82.60
N ARG A 431 83.27 -46.51 83.37
CA ARG A 431 82.27 -45.99 84.34
C ARG A 431 82.79 -45.82 85.78
N ALA A 432 84.08 -46.02 86.03
CA ALA A 432 84.63 -45.93 87.40
C ALA A 432 85.30 -44.57 87.73
N GLU A 433 85.66 -43.73 86.76
CA GLU A 433 86.65 -42.66 87.04
C GLU A 433 86.29 -41.23 86.61
N GLU A 434 85.31 -40.99 85.74
CA GLU A 434 85.10 -39.64 85.15
C GLU A 434 83.74 -38.98 85.47
N GLU A 435 82.94 -39.57 86.38
CA GLU A 435 81.56 -39.11 86.66
C GLU A 435 81.43 -38.17 87.88
N ARG A 436 82.51 -37.95 88.66
CA ARG A 436 82.44 -37.09 89.87
C ARG A 436 83.04 -35.68 89.74
N ARG A 437 83.70 -35.32 88.64
CA ARG A 437 84.37 -34.00 88.50
C ARG A 437 83.81 -33.08 87.40
N ARG A 438 82.86 -33.53 86.57
CA ARG A 438 82.27 -32.72 85.48
C ARG A 438 80.95 -32.02 85.82
N GLN A 439 80.23 -32.42 86.87
CA GLN A 439 78.85 -31.95 87.12
C GLN A 439 78.74 -30.56 87.78
N GLU A 440 79.81 -30.00 88.33
CA GLU A 440 79.72 -28.72 89.06
C GLU A 440 80.23 -27.50 88.26
N ARG A 441 81.07 -27.70 87.23
CA ARG A 441 81.55 -26.63 86.33
C ARG A 441 80.64 -26.37 85.12
N GLN A 442 79.70 -27.26 84.82
CA GLN A 442 78.79 -27.12 83.67
C GLN A 442 77.59 -26.19 83.96
N ARG A 443 77.16 -26.04 85.22
CA ARG A 443 75.94 -25.29 85.55
C ARG A 443 76.10 -23.77 85.49
N GLN A 444 77.31 -23.23 85.69
CA GLN A 444 77.55 -21.78 85.66
C GLN A 444 77.96 -21.25 84.27
N ALA A 445 78.54 -22.09 83.39
CA ALA A 445 78.87 -21.71 82.01
C ALA A 445 77.66 -21.78 81.04
N GLU A 446 76.63 -22.57 81.38
CA GLU A 446 75.42 -22.74 80.56
C GLU A 446 74.45 -21.55 80.69
N GLU A 447 74.41 -20.91 81.86
CA GLU A 447 73.51 -19.78 82.14
C GLU A 447 73.97 -18.47 81.49
N GLU A 448 75.29 -18.25 81.41
CA GLU A 448 75.90 -17.09 80.75
C GLU A 448 75.82 -17.20 79.21
N ARG A 449 75.95 -18.41 78.66
CA ARG A 449 75.67 -18.70 77.24
C ARG A 449 74.20 -18.46 76.88
N ARG A 450 73.25 -18.86 77.74
CA ARG A 450 71.82 -18.63 77.50
C ARG A 450 71.43 -17.14 77.47
N ARG A 451 72.14 -16.26 78.20
CA ARG A 451 71.90 -14.80 78.14
C ARG A 451 72.47 -14.19 76.85
N GLN A 452 73.69 -14.55 76.44
CA GLN A 452 74.27 -14.09 75.17
C GLN A 452 73.52 -14.63 73.94
N GLU A 453 73.04 -15.86 74.00
CA GLU A 453 72.30 -16.49 72.91
C GLU A 453 70.89 -15.88 72.74
N ARG A 454 70.22 -15.48 73.82
CA ARG A 454 68.95 -14.72 73.75
C ARG A 454 69.13 -13.33 73.14
N GLN A 455 70.24 -12.63 73.42
CA GLN A 455 70.55 -11.34 72.79
C GLN A 455 70.87 -11.51 71.30
N ARG A 456 71.68 -12.51 70.92
CA ARG A 456 71.97 -12.83 69.51
C ARG A 456 70.72 -13.28 68.75
N GLN A 457 69.83 -14.07 69.36
CA GLN A 457 68.59 -14.48 68.72
C GLN A 457 67.58 -13.33 68.57
N ALA A 458 67.56 -12.36 69.49
CA ALA A 458 66.74 -11.16 69.35
C ALA A 458 67.26 -10.23 68.24
N GLU A 459 68.59 -10.04 68.16
CA GLU A 459 69.23 -9.25 67.11
C GLU A 459 69.12 -9.93 65.73
N GLU A 460 69.26 -11.26 65.67
CA GLU A 460 69.06 -12.04 64.46
C GLU A 460 67.60 -12.06 64.00
N LYS A 461 66.63 -12.10 64.93
CA LYS A 461 65.20 -11.93 64.60
C LYS A 461 64.92 -10.55 64.01
N LEU A 462 65.46 -9.49 64.61
CA LEU A 462 65.30 -8.12 64.09
C LEU A 462 65.98 -7.95 62.71
N ARG A 463 67.14 -8.58 62.50
CA ARG A 463 67.81 -8.60 61.18
C ARG A 463 67.03 -9.40 60.14
N ARG A 464 66.46 -10.55 60.52
CA ARG A 464 65.61 -11.36 59.63
C ARG A 464 64.29 -10.67 59.31
N GLU A 465 63.72 -9.92 60.24
CA GLU A 465 62.49 -9.16 60.03
C GLU A 465 62.74 -7.96 59.10
N ARG A 466 63.86 -7.24 59.28
CA ARG A 466 64.30 -6.21 58.32
C ARG A 466 64.63 -6.78 56.94
N GLN A 467 65.23 -7.97 56.86
CA GLN A 467 65.47 -8.65 55.58
C GLN A 467 64.17 -9.09 54.91
N ARG A 468 63.20 -9.62 55.68
CA ARG A 468 61.88 -9.98 55.16
C ARG A 468 61.10 -8.77 54.66
N GLN A 469 61.16 -7.65 55.37
CA GLN A 469 60.53 -6.41 54.93
C GLN A 469 61.17 -5.86 53.65
N ALA A 470 62.51 -5.87 53.57
CA ALA A 470 63.22 -5.46 52.36
C ALA A 470 62.97 -6.41 51.17
N GLU A 471 62.88 -7.72 51.41
CA GLU A 471 62.58 -8.72 50.39
C GLU A 471 61.11 -8.64 49.93
N GLU A 472 60.18 -8.33 50.84
CA GLU A 472 58.77 -8.11 50.52
C GLU A 472 58.56 -6.80 49.75
N GLU A 473 59.27 -5.72 50.10
CA GLU A 473 59.27 -4.49 49.31
C GLU A 473 59.85 -4.70 47.91
N LEU A 474 60.98 -5.41 47.80
CA LEU A 474 61.56 -5.75 46.50
C LEU A 474 60.62 -6.66 45.67
N ARG A 475 59.88 -7.57 46.32
CA ARG A 475 58.88 -8.41 45.68
C ARG A 475 57.67 -7.59 45.21
N ARG A 476 57.21 -6.62 46.00
CA ARG A 476 56.12 -5.70 45.62
C ARG A 476 56.56 -4.79 44.47
N GLU A 477 57.79 -4.32 44.47
CA GLU A 477 58.34 -3.49 43.40
C GLU A 477 58.51 -4.30 42.10
N ARG A 478 59.00 -5.54 42.17
CA ARG A 478 59.03 -6.45 41.02
C ARG A 478 57.64 -6.79 40.49
N GLN A 479 56.64 -6.95 41.38
CA GLN A 479 55.25 -7.16 40.96
C GLN A 479 54.68 -5.93 40.26
N ARG A 480 54.94 -4.72 40.76
CA ARG A 480 54.52 -3.47 40.11
C ARG A 480 55.19 -3.29 38.75
N GLN A 481 56.49 -3.60 38.64
CA GLN A 481 57.21 -3.55 37.37
C GLN A 481 56.68 -4.58 36.37
N ALA A 482 56.41 -5.82 36.80
CA ALA A 482 55.83 -6.85 35.93
C ALA A 482 54.41 -6.51 35.48
N GLU A 483 53.58 -5.92 36.35
CA GLU A 483 52.23 -5.48 36.01
C GLU A 483 52.25 -4.28 35.04
N GLU A 484 53.19 -3.35 35.22
CA GLU A 484 53.38 -2.22 34.31
C GLU A 484 53.92 -2.66 32.94
N GLU A 485 54.84 -3.62 32.90
CA GLU A 485 55.30 -4.23 31.64
C GLU A 485 54.17 -4.98 30.93
N LEU A 486 53.36 -5.76 31.65
CA LEU A 486 52.20 -6.46 31.08
C LEU A 486 51.16 -5.47 30.54
N ARG A 487 50.95 -4.34 31.22
CA ARG A 487 50.07 -3.27 30.75
C ARG A 487 50.62 -2.61 29.49
N ARG A 488 51.92 -2.29 29.45
CA ARG A 488 52.57 -1.73 28.25
C ARG A 488 52.54 -2.70 27.08
N GLU A 489 52.67 -4.01 27.32
CA GLU A 489 52.58 -5.03 26.27
C GLU A 489 51.16 -5.18 25.73
N ARG A 490 50.14 -5.15 26.60
CA ARG A 490 48.73 -5.11 26.18
C ARG A 490 48.39 -3.86 25.37
N GLU A 491 48.91 -2.69 25.77
CA GLU A 491 48.72 -1.45 25.01
C GLU A 491 49.39 -1.52 23.62
N ARG A 492 50.60 -2.09 23.52
CA ARG A 492 51.26 -2.32 22.22
C ARG A 492 50.49 -3.30 21.33
N GLN A 493 49.97 -4.38 21.91
CA GLN A 493 49.16 -5.36 21.15
C GLN A 493 47.86 -4.73 20.65
N ALA A 494 47.17 -3.93 21.48
CA ALA A 494 45.97 -3.22 21.09
C ALA A 494 46.23 -2.16 20.01
N GLU A 495 47.37 -1.46 20.07
CA GLU A 495 47.78 -0.49 19.05
C GLU A 495 48.16 -1.18 17.72
N GLU A 496 48.85 -2.31 17.78
CA GLU A 496 49.17 -3.10 16.59
C GLU A 496 47.92 -3.68 15.93
N GLU A 497 46.94 -4.13 16.73
CA GLU A 497 45.65 -4.62 16.23
C GLU A 497 44.84 -3.48 15.59
N ARG A 498 44.82 -2.29 16.19
CA ARG A 498 44.23 -1.08 15.57
C ARG A 498 44.90 -0.74 14.24
N ARG A 499 46.24 -0.78 14.17
CA ARG A 499 46.99 -0.56 12.92
C ARG A 499 46.76 -1.66 11.87
N ARG A 500 46.45 -2.90 12.26
CA ARG A 500 46.06 -3.97 11.32
C ARG A 500 44.64 -3.76 10.80
N GLN A 501 43.70 -3.41 11.68
CA GLN A 501 42.32 -3.10 11.28
C GLN A 501 42.25 -1.88 10.35
N GLU A 502 43.03 -0.83 10.63
CA GLU A 502 43.08 0.36 9.78
C GLU A 502 43.68 0.06 8.39
N ARG A 503 44.74 -0.75 8.33
CA ARG A 503 45.30 -1.23 7.06
C ARG A 503 44.32 -2.12 6.27
N GLN A 504 43.54 -2.96 6.94
CA GLN A 504 42.47 -3.74 6.29
C GLN A 504 41.35 -2.83 5.75
N ARG A 505 40.91 -1.82 6.52
CA ARG A 505 39.90 -0.87 6.06
C ARG A 505 40.37 -0.09 4.84
N GLN A 506 41.63 0.37 4.83
CA GLN A 506 42.21 1.07 3.68
C GLN A 506 42.31 0.17 2.44
N ALA A 507 42.74 -1.09 2.61
CA ALA A 507 42.82 -2.06 1.52
C ALA A 507 41.43 -2.42 0.95
N ASP A 508 40.41 -2.57 1.81
CA ASP A 508 39.03 -2.82 1.39
C ASP A 508 38.40 -1.61 0.69
N GLU A 509 38.71 -0.39 1.13
CA GLU A 509 38.25 0.83 0.47
C GLU A 509 38.91 1.03 -0.89
N GLU A 510 40.21 0.73 -1.00
CA GLU A 510 40.94 0.79 -2.27
C GLU A 510 40.48 -0.30 -3.24
N ARG A 511 40.22 -1.50 -2.75
CA ARG A 511 39.59 -2.57 -3.54
C ARG A 511 38.19 -2.18 -4.01
N ARG A 512 37.37 -1.55 -3.15
CA ARG A 512 36.06 -1.01 -3.55
C ARG A 512 36.16 0.11 -4.58
N ARG A 513 37.18 0.98 -4.50
CA ARG A 513 37.42 2.01 -5.53
C ARG A 513 37.88 1.40 -6.85
N GLN A 514 38.71 0.36 -6.82
CA GLN A 514 39.12 -0.37 -8.03
C GLN A 514 37.95 -1.16 -8.64
N GLU A 515 37.12 -1.81 -7.83
CA GLU A 515 35.89 -2.48 -8.28
C GLU A 515 34.88 -1.46 -8.83
N ALA A 516 34.73 -0.28 -8.22
CA ALA A 516 33.87 0.80 -8.73
C ALA A 516 34.42 1.44 -10.03
N ALA A 517 35.75 1.53 -10.19
CA ALA A 517 36.38 2.02 -11.40
C ALA A 517 36.33 1.00 -12.56
N GLN A 518 36.34 -0.31 -12.26
CA GLN A 518 36.10 -1.39 -13.24
C GLN A 518 34.62 -1.60 -13.55
N GLN A 519 33.72 -1.09 -12.70
CA GLN A 519 32.27 -1.03 -12.92
C GLN A 519 31.83 0.30 -13.53
N GLN A 520 32.66 0.95 -14.37
CA GLN A 520 32.05 1.76 -15.42
C GLN A 520 31.22 0.80 -16.27
N PRO A 521 29.89 0.99 -16.35
CA PRO A 521 29.06 0.08 -17.12
C PRO A 521 29.55 0.18 -18.56
N GLU A 522 30.12 -0.91 -19.06
CA GLU A 522 30.20 -1.10 -20.50
C GLU A 522 28.82 -0.80 -21.05
N ALA A 523 28.74 0.15 -21.99
CA ALA A 523 27.49 0.64 -22.57
C ALA A 523 26.59 -0.57 -22.86
N PRO A 524 25.38 -0.68 -22.28
CA PRO A 524 24.55 -1.86 -22.44
C PRO A 524 24.26 -2.04 -23.93
N GLN A 525 24.97 -2.98 -24.58
CA GLN A 525 24.99 -3.03 -26.03
C GLN A 525 23.65 -3.47 -26.64
N HIS A 526 22.71 -4.01 -25.85
CA HIS A 526 21.38 -4.34 -26.36
C HIS A 526 20.32 -4.20 -25.27
N LEU A 527 19.72 -3.01 -25.13
CA LEU A 527 18.47 -2.86 -24.39
C LEU A 527 17.42 -3.78 -25.03
N GLY A 528 16.77 -4.62 -24.22
CA GLY A 528 15.68 -5.45 -24.71
C GLY A 528 14.52 -4.60 -25.27
N PRO A 529 13.66 -5.14 -26.15
CA PRO A 529 12.50 -4.40 -26.68
C PRO A 529 11.58 -3.83 -25.58
N GLU A 530 11.43 -4.54 -24.46
CA GLU A 530 10.70 -4.09 -23.26
C GLU A 530 11.33 -2.83 -22.67
N GLU A 531 12.61 -2.91 -22.32
CA GLU A 531 13.35 -1.81 -21.72
C GLU A 531 13.40 -0.60 -22.66
N TYR A 532 13.59 -0.82 -23.95
CA TYR A 532 13.61 0.26 -24.93
C TYR A 532 12.28 1.00 -25.04
N VAL A 533 11.14 0.29 -25.00
CA VAL A 533 9.82 0.93 -24.99
C VAL A 533 9.66 1.82 -23.74
N HIS A 534 10.11 1.35 -22.58
CA HIS A 534 10.08 2.15 -21.36
C HIS A 534 10.98 3.40 -21.44
N VAL A 535 12.20 3.22 -21.95
CA VAL A 535 13.16 4.32 -22.16
C VAL A 535 12.60 5.32 -23.18
N TYR A 536 11.97 4.87 -24.26
CA TYR A 536 11.32 5.72 -25.26
C TYR A 536 10.25 6.61 -24.64
N GLU A 537 9.32 6.03 -23.86
CA GLU A 537 8.25 6.82 -23.23
C GLU A 537 8.79 7.77 -22.15
N ALA A 538 9.77 7.32 -21.35
CA ALA A 538 10.40 8.16 -20.33
C ALA A 538 11.13 9.36 -20.94
N LYS A 539 11.99 9.13 -21.95
CA LYS A 539 12.68 10.19 -22.68
C LYS A 539 11.69 11.15 -23.34
N TRP A 540 10.62 10.63 -23.92
CA TRP A 540 9.60 11.47 -24.54
C TRP A 540 8.83 12.35 -23.54
N ASN A 541 8.59 11.85 -22.33
CA ASN A 541 7.98 12.65 -21.26
C ASN A 541 8.91 13.77 -20.78
N VAL A 542 10.20 13.51 -20.68
CA VAL A 542 11.23 14.52 -20.36
C VAL A 542 11.31 15.58 -21.47
N LEU A 543 11.31 15.18 -22.74
CA LEU A 543 11.30 16.08 -23.89
C LEU A 543 10.04 16.95 -23.98
N LYS A 544 8.88 16.43 -23.56
CA LYS A 544 7.62 17.19 -23.53
C LYS A 544 7.56 18.27 -22.46
N ASN A 545 8.30 18.10 -21.36
CA ASN A 545 8.19 18.98 -20.21
C ASN A 545 9.12 20.19 -20.38
N PRO A 546 8.59 21.41 -20.62
CA PRO A 546 9.41 22.61 -20.81
C PRO A 546 10.24 22.97 -19.58
N SER A 547 9.80 22.55 -18.39
CA SER A 547 10.41 22.92 -17.11
C SER A 547 11.69 22.17 -16.76
N VAL A 548 12.00 21.06 -17.46
CA VAL A 548 13.23 20.30 -17.22
C VAL A 548 14.33 20.89 -18.10
N SER A 549 15.36 21.45 -17.46
CA SER A 549 16.61 21.83 -18.13
C SER A 549 17.39 20.56 -18.46
N ILE A 550 17.65 20.32 -19.74
CA ILE A 550 18.33 19.11 -20.24
C ILE A 550 19.57 19.59 -21.01
N PRO A 551 20.74 18.94 -20.85
CA PRO A 551 21.89 19.22 -21.69
C PRO A 551 21.55 19.01 -23.18
N PRO A 552 22.28 19.67 -24.11
CA PRO A 552 22.06 19.49 -25.54
C PRO A 552 22.10 18.01 -25.92
N ILE A 553 21.01 17.51 -26.50
CA ILE A 553 20.80 16.09 -26.78
C ILE A 553 21.41 15.75 -28.15
N PRO A 554 22.31 14.76 -28.26
CA PRO A 554 22.85 14.32 -29.54
C PRO A 554 21.83 13.50 -30.35
N LEU A 555 22.06 13.38 -31.66
CA LEU A 555 21.20 12.67 -32.62
C LEU A 555 20.84 11.24 -32.17
N GLY A 556 21.82 10.50 -31.63
CA GLY A 556 21.66 9.11 -31.19
C GLY A 556 20.87 8.94 -29.89
N GLU A 557 20.71 10.00 -29.10
CA GLU A 557 19.98 9.92 -27.82
C GLU A 557 18.49 10.20 -27.97
N ILE A 558 18.05 10.72 -29.11
CA ILE A 558 16.63 10.94 -29.39
C ILE A 558 15.90 9.59 -29.40
N PRO A 559 14.77 9.47 -28.68
CA PRO A 559 13.98 8.25 -28.67
C PRO A 559 13.24 8.12 -29.99
N TRP A 560 13.87 7.54 -31.00
CA TRP A 560 13.26 7.27 -32.30
C TRP A 560 12.21 6.16 -32.18
N PRO A 561 11.10 6.19 -32.94
CA PRO A 561 10.07 5.17 -32.92
C PRO A 561 10.49 3.95 -33.75
N VAL A 562 11.72 3.48 -33.51
CA VAL A 562 12.35 2.29 -34.10
C VAL A 562 13.20 1.67 -32.99
N PHE A 563 13.28 0.34 -32.94
CA PHE A 563 14.19 -0.33 -32.01
C PHE A 563 15.66 -0.01 -32.36
N PRO A 564 16.57 0.05 -31.36
CA PRO A 564 17.98 0.36 -31.59
C PRO A 564 18.59 -0.58 -32.63
N ARG A 565 19.23 0.00 -33.64
CA ARG A 565 19.99 -0.71 -34.67
C ARG A 565 21.30 0.04 -34.90
N GLU A 566 22.31 -0.68 -35.38
CA GLU A 566 23.65 -0.13 -35.63
C GLU A 566 23.66 1.05 -36.61
N ASN A 567 22.65 1.13 -37.50
CA ASN A 567 22.54 2.17 -38.52
C ASN A 567 21.16 2.85 -38.48
N LEU A 568 21.11 4.09 -38.01
CA LEU A 568 19.91 4.94 -38.06
C LEU A 568 19.59 5.44 -39.48
N SER A 569 20.47 5.21 -40.44
CA SER A 569 20.37 5.69 -41.83
C SER A 569 19.21 5.07 -42.63
N ALA A 570 18.60 4.00 -42.12
CA ALA A 570 17.54 3.26 -42.79
C ALA A 570 16.27 3.19 -41.93
N VAL A 571 15.67 4.35 -41.62
CA VAL A 571 14.31 4.38 -41.05
C VAL A 571 13.34 3.94 -42.15
N THR A 572 12.89 2.69 -42.10
CA THR A 572 11.91 2.15 -43.05
C THR A 572 10.51 2.10 -42.44
N ALA A 573 9.48 2.01 -43.30
CA ALA A 573 8.09 1.92 -42.86
C ALA A 573 7.84 0.70 -41.96
N GLU A 574 8.49 -0.43 -42.26
CA GLU A 574 8.36 -1.68 -41.50
C GLU A 574 8.87 -1.54 -40.07
N LEU A 575 9.99 -0.84 -39.85
CA LEU A 575 10.57 -0.65 -38.52
C LEU A 575 9.74 0.27 -37.65
N VAL A 576 9.22 1.35 -38.26
CA VAL A 576 8.31 2.27 -37.57
C VAL A 576 7.01 1.54 -37.25
N GLU A 577 6.48 0.74 -38.18
CA GLU A 577 5.28 -0.06 -37.96
C GLU A 577 5.45 -1.07 -36.82
N GLU A 578 6.55 -1.82 -36.82
CA GLU A 578 6.92 -2.80 -35.80
C GLU A 578 6.94 -2.15 -34.40
N PHE A 579 7.54 -0.97 -34.28
CA PHE A 579 7.61 -0.25 -33.01
C PHE A 579 6.26 0.36 -32.60
N VAL A 580 5.56 1.02 -33.53
CA VAL A 580 4.30 1.73 -33.24
C VAL A 580 3.20 0.77 -32.79
N PHE A 581 3.17 -0.44 -33.35
CA PHE A 581 2.19 -1.47 -32.99
C PHE A 581 2.74 -2.53 -32.02
N HIS A 582 3.89 -2.30 -31.41
CA HIS A 582 4.49 -3.29 -30.52
C HIS A 582 3.60 -3.59 -29.30
N PRO A 583 3.29 -4.87 -28.98
CA PRO A 583 2.40 -5.24 -27.88
C PRO A 583 2.81 -4.73 -26.50
N LEU A 584 4.13 -4.52 -26.31
CA LEU A 584 4.71 -4.03 -25.05
C LEU A 584 4.45 -2.55 -24.78
N ARG A 585 3.90 -1.79 -25.73
CA ARG A 585 3.51 -0.40 -25.50
C ARG A 585 2.23 -0.36 -24.69
N LEU A 586 2.34 -0.52 -23.37
CA LEU A 586 1.20 -0.59 -22.45
C LEU A 586 0.24 0.61 -22.55
N GLN A 587 0.75 1.81 -22.85
CA GLN A 587 -0.09 3.01 -23.08
C GLN A 587 -0.99 2.91 -24.33
N LEU A 588 -0.71 1.94 -25.20
CA LEU A 588 -1.43 1.65 -26.44
C LEU A 588 -2.30 0.40 -26.32
N MET A 589 -2.20 -0.38 -25.23
CA MET A 589 -3.05 -1.54 -25.03
C MET A 589 -4.53 -1.11 -24.99
N GLY A 590 -5.34 -1.73 -25.86
CA GLY A 590 -6.76 -1.43 -26.01
C GLY A 590 -7.10 -0.28 -26.97
N LYS A 591 -6.10 0.40 -27.54
CA LYS A 591 -6.32 1.42 -28.58
C LYS A 591 -6.29 0.80 -29.96
N THR A 592 -7.08 1.38 -30.87
CA THR A 592 -7.12 0.93 -32.27
C THR A 592 -5.81 1.30 -33.00
N ARG A 593 -5.43 0.56 -34.05
CA ARG A 593 -4.26 0.89 -34.89
C ARG A 593 -4.28 2.35 -35.35
N LYS A 594 -5.46 2.86 -35.70
CA LYS A 594 -5.69 4.25 -36.11
C LYS A 594 -5.35 5.26 -35.00
N GLU A 595 -5.72 4.97 -33.75
CA GLU A 595 -5.41 5.83 -32.61
C GLU A 595 -3.92 5.80 -32.26
N CYS A 596 -3.26 4.63 -32.34
CA CYS A 596 -1.83 4.48 -32.13
C CYS A 596 -1.04 5.35 -33.13
N ILE A 597 -1.37 5.27 -34.42
CA ILE A 597 -0.74 6.12 -35.45
C ILE A 597 -1.03 7.59 -35.19
N ARG A 598 -2.28 7.96 -34.88
CA ARG A 598 -2.66 9.36 -34.62
C ARG A 598 -1.86 9.97 -33.47
N MET A 599 -1.62 9.21 -32.40
CA MET A 599 -0.81 9.69 -31.28
C MET A 599 0.65 9.90 -31.68
N GLU A 600 1.24 9.01 -32.46
CA GLU A 600 2.61 9.18 -32.95
C GLU A 600 2.73 10.31 -33.97
N MET A 601 1.75 10.48 -34.87
CA MET A 601 1.68 11.65 -35.75
C MET A 601 1.63 12.96 -34.98
N LEU A 602 0.92 13.01 -33.84
CA LEU A 602 0.89 14.20 -32.98
C LEU A 602 2.23 14.47 -32.27
N ARG A 603 3.00 13.42 -31.97
CA ARG A 603 4.34 13.52 -31.38
C ARG A 603 5.36 14.02 -32.40
N TRP A 604 5.34 13.45 -33.60
CA TRP A 604 6.28 13.71 -34.69
C TRP A 604 5.78 14.74 -35.71
N HIS A 605 4.79 15.56 -35.35
CA HIS A 605 4.34 16.64 -36.21
C HIS A 605 5.44 17.72 -36.31
N PRO A 606 5.83 18.19 -37.50
CA PRO A 606 6.99 19.07 -37.67
C PRO A 606 6.91 20.33 -36.82
N ASP A 607 5.74 20.96 -36.74
CA ASP A 607 5.52 22.15 -35.92
C ASP A 607 5.79 21.91 -34.42
N LYS A 608 5.15 20.89 -33.83
CA LYS A 608 5.30 20.57 -32.40
C LYS A 608 6.67 20.02 -32.07
N PHE A 609 7.25 19.23 -32.97
CA PHE A 609 8.57 18.65 -32.82
C PHE A 609 9.66 19.74 -32.85
N ASN A 610 9.58 20.65 -33.82
CA ASN A 610 10.53 21.76 -33.92
C ASN A 610 10.44 22.70 -32.71
N ALA A 611 9.22 23.02 -32.26
CA ALA A 611 9.01 23.91 -31.12
C ALA A 611 9.49 23.32 -29.79
N ARG A 612 9.36 22.00 -29.58
CA ARG A 612 9.60 21.36 -28.26
C ARG A 612 10.93 20.61 -28.17
N VAL A 613 11.37 19.97 -29.25
CA VAL A 613 12.52 19.06 -29.24
C VAL A 613 13.73 19.70 -29.88
N LEU A 614 13.58 20.33 -31.06
CA LEU A 614 14.72 20.80 -31.85
C LEU A 614 15.58 21.87 -31.14
N GLY A 615 14.97 22.72 -30.31
CA GLY A 615 15.70 23.69 -29.48
C GLY A 615 16.60 23.05 -28.42
N ARG A 616 16.36 21.79 -28.05
CA ARG A 616 17.13 21.02 -27.05
C ARG A 616 18.19 20.13 -27.67
N VAL A 617 18.24 20.03 -29.00
CA VAL A 617 19.21 19.20 -29.73
C VAL A 617 20.51 19.97 -29.90
N ALA A 618 21.63 19.26 -29.82
CA ALA A 618 22.96 19.81 -30.12
C ALA A 618 22.98 20.46 -31.51
N GLU A 619 23.59 21.65 -31.62
CA GLU A 619 23.42 22.51 -32.80
C GLU A 619 23.86 21.85 -34.10
N HIS A 620 24.94 21.07 -34.09
CA HIS A 620 25.45 20.31 -35.23
C HIS A 620 24.53 19.16 -35.68
N ASP A 621 23.68 18.64 -34.79
CA ASP A 621 22.79 17.51 -35.06
C ASP A 621 21.37 17.95 -35.48
N ARG A 622 21.04 19.25 -35.37
CA ARG A 622 19.69 19.76 -35.62
C ARG A 622 19.16 19.43 -37.02
N GLU A 623 20.01 19.54 -38.04
CA GLU A 623 19.61 19.24 -39.42
C GLU A 623 19.33 17.74 -39.62
N GLY A 624 20.20 16.88 -39.09
CA GLY A 624 20.01 15.42 -39.13
C GLY A 624 18.75 15.00 -38.39
N VAL A 625 18.52 15.54 -37.19
CA VAL A 625 17.31 15.27 -36.41
C VAL A 625 16.04 15.71 -37.15
N ARG A 626 16.06 16.90 -37.77
CA ARG A 626 14.93 17.41 -38.55
C ARG A 626 14.65 16.54 -39.77
N PHE A 627 15.69 16.07 -40.45
CA PHE A 627 15.58 15.16 -41.60
C PHE A 627 14.91 13.85 -41.19
N VAL A 628 15.41 13.18 -40.15
CA VAL A 628 14.86 11.89 -39.67
C VAL A 628 13.43 12.05 -39.15
N ALA A 629 13.14 13.12 -38.40
CA ALA A 629 11.79 13.41 -37.92
C ALA A 629 10.81 13.59 -39.10
N THR A 630 11.22 14.31 -40.15
CA THR A 630 10.42 14.50 -41.36
C THR A 630 10.12 13.18 -42.06
N GLU A 631 11.10 12.28 -42.13
CA GLU A 631 10.92 10.96 -42.75
C GLU A 631 9.96 10.08 -41.94
N ILE A 632 10.05 10.10 -40.62
CA ILE A 632 9.08 9.44 -39.72
C ILE A 632 7.66 9.99 -39.94
N THR A 633 7.50 11.32 -40.06
CA THR A 633 6.18 11.92 -40.33
C THR A 633 5.58 11.42 -41.64
N LYS A 634 6.40 11.30 -42.71
CA LYS A 634 5.95 10.76 -44.00
C LYS A 634 5.48 9.30 -43.85
N ILE A 635 6.28 8.47 -43.19
CA ILE A 635 5.97 7.05 -42.93
C ILE A 635 4.64 6.92 -42.16
N LEU A 636 4.49 7.65 -41.05
CA LEU A 636 3.27 7.64 -40.24
C LEU A 636 2.04 8.11 -41.03
N THR A 637 2.22 9.05 -41.97
CA THR A 637 1.13 9.51 -42.85
C THR A 637 0.68 8.41 -43.81
N VAL A 638 1.61 7.65 -44.39
CA VAL A 638 1.31 6.49 -45.25
C VAL A 638 0.61 5.40 -44.45
N LEU A 639 1.10 5.05 -43.26
CA LEU A 639 0.47 4.07 -42.36
C LEU A 639 -0.96 4.48 -41.99
N ASN A 640 -1.20 5.77 -41.70
CA ASN A 640 -2.54 6.29 -41.41
C ASN A 640 -3.49 6.13 -42.60
N GLN A 641 -3.02 6.38 -43.82
CA GLN A 641 -3.84 6.19 -45.02
C GLN A 641 -4.16 4.71 -45.26
N GLN A 642 -3.19 3.80 -45.02
CA GLN A 642 -3.41 2.36 -45.13
C GLN A 642 -4.47 1.87 -44.14
N VAL A 643 -4.35 2.23 -42.86
CA VAL A 643 -5.33 1.85 -41.82
C VAL A 643 -6.72 2.46 -42.10
N GLN A 644 -6.80 3.64 -42.70
CA GLN A 644 -8.08 4.23 -43.12
C GLN A 644 -8.72 3.48 -44.29
N ARG A 645 -7.93 2.89 -45.19
CA ARG A 645 -8.44 2.03 -46.27
C ARG A 645 -8.92 0.69 -45.72
N GLU A 646 -8.13 0.09 -44.82
CA GLU A 646 -8.50 -1.17 -44.14
C GLU A 646 -9.80 -1.06 -43.35
N GLY A 647 -10.04 0.06 -42.66
CA GLY A 647 -11.28 0.25 -41.88
C GLY A 647 -12.53 0.57 -42.71
N ARG A 648 -12.40 0.76 -44.04
CA ARG A 648 -13.53 0.97 -44.97
C ARG A 648 -13.90 -0.29 -45.74
N ALA A 649 -12.95 -1.21 -45.89
CA ALA A 649 -13.17 -2.54 -46.44
C ALA A 649 -13.81 -3.43 -45.38
#